data_AF-A0A1Y5K0B2-F1
#
_entry.id   AF-A0A1Y5K0B2-F1
#
_cell.length_a   1.000
_cell.length_b   1.000
_cell.length_c   1.000
_cell.angle_alpha   90.00
_cell.angle_beta   90.00
_cell.angle_gamma   90.00
#
_symmetry.space_group_name_H-M   'P 1'
#
loop_
_entity.id
_entity.type
_entity.pdbx_description
1 polymer ?
#
loop_
_entity_poly.entity_id
_entity_poly.type
_entity_poly.pdbx_seq_one_letter_code
_entity_poly.pdbx_strand_id
1 'polypeptide(L)'
;MRHTIWRYLIDRENGTITIFAVIVLSSLLLFFGTLIDYARIAAMGLMSENAARTGVRSVLSAYDSWLYERYGLFGRGGSEGEEIFREVLEGSRGEEAAAGGFGLVRTRLEDAKLHTSHVLGDHDVFARQVLEEMKYKAPVDMTLEVVAKLVPLGDSLRQSGETFHKLDELRKLYEKREKLLEDALLLQEQAADIVAGSEALPLVPAGKAALKLGGNSAHNGTVQSLLKRFAAYAGQVGQDDGADEPENGDGIASFEEEAASLAGRLRSASTALEQKHAELLSRARRQLEQAEAVNDEMIRINSRTDSSSGYDGVRGKDVPGAEPYPDAGTAASELEEVRSSGDKLIRNEGWWSSYRQELGDQETSGKGIVSEVEQLLSRLSSAMASPGSAAATRLLNEGVTEIQLAVKHYESVYAGQASLLAKRKTELADADMKKQLKETEAKTAAAWQNAGRLLNGLAGMRDLPEHRELFQSVKSRYEDSLLFNQKQQEDGNNAGTGWSQAKDANQAVERSTGQMEGLFAGMSDMLAKSRDMFYYGEYASDRFSHFAPQLLLDLMENGDIEGIAEAASFHNQEMEYWLYGFHDPIGNLIAAYGELFGVRLAVRTMEGLIVSKNLGHPLLILSGAILYGLEKTAEDMLSFARKGSAPLSKYAKVELGYLDYLRLFALLHGGKEEERLSRMIAVIEQNSDLVLAQVPSGVTGEASISIKLWFLPGATKLIGRLGLLRGRVNDGRFESSETVGWSY
;
A
#
# COMPACT_ATOMS: atom_id res chain seq x y z
N MET A 1 -58.83 71.53 90.68
CA MET A 1 -57.43 71.32 91.13
C MET A 1 -56.83 70.06 90.47
N ARG A 2 -56.89 69.97 89.12
CA ARG A 2 -56.50 68.75 88.38
C ARG A 2 -55.99 69.02 86.94
N HIS A 3 -55.60 70.27 86.64
CA HIS A 3 -55.21 70.70 85.29
C HIS A 3 -53.84 71.39 85.21
N THR A 4 -53.07 71.40 86.30
CA THR A 4 -51.86 72.25 86.40
C THR A 4 -50.54 71.48 86.49
N ILE A 5 -50.55 70.14 86.35
CA ILE A 5 -49.33 69.31 86.48
C ILE A 5 -48.78 68.88 85.11
N TRP A 6 -49.64 68.71 84.09
CA TRP A 6 -49.22 68.26 82.75
C TRP A 6 -48.51 69.34 81.92
N ARG A 7 -48.72 70.62 82.24
CA ARG A 7 -48.10 71.76 81.53
C ARG A 7 -46.71 72.12 82.08
N TYR A 8 -46.29 71.53 83.21
CA TYR A 8 -44.97 71.77 83.81
C TYR A 8 -43.92 70.70 83.44
N LEU A 9 -44.34 69.61 82.79
CA LEU A 9 -43.48 68.52 82.33
C LEU A 9 -43.05 68.66 80.85
N ILE A 10 -43.63 69.61 80.10
CA ILE A 10 -43.33 69.83 78.68
C ILE A 10 -42.35 71.01 78.47
N ASP A 11 -42.14 71.87 79.49
CA ASP A 11 -41.27 73.06 79.44
C ASP A 11 -40.00 72.92 80.33
N ARG A 12 -39.44 71.72 80.42
CA ARG A 12 -38.08 71.53 80.94
C ARG A 12 -37.19 70.95 79.86
N GLU A 13 -36.28 71.77 79.36
CA GLU A 13 -35.17 71.40 78.47
C GLU A 13 -34.17 70.41 79.10
N ASN A 14 -34.47 69.86 80.28
CA ASN A 14 -33.68 68.85 80.97
C ASN A 14 -34.16 67.44 80.55
N GLY A 15 -33.84 67.04 79.33
CA GLY A 15 -34.14 65.70 78.81
C GLY A 15 -34.13 65.59 77.29
N THR A 16 -34.29 66.70 76.56
CA THR A 16 -34.23 66.75 75.09
C THR A 16 -32.88 66.26 74.57
N ILE A 17 -31.79 66.64 75.25
CA ILE A 17 -30.43 66.17 74.93
C ILE A 17 -30.34 64.65 75.11
N THR A 18 -30.97 64.09 76.16
CA THR A 18 -30.98 62.65 76.43
C THR A 18 -31.80 61.89 75.38
N ILE A 19 -32.98 62.37 75.00
CA ILE A 19 -33.81 61.74 73.96
C ILE A 19 -33.11 61.81 72.59
N PHE A 20 -32.56 62.97 72.23
CA PHE A 20 -31.78 63.13 71.00
C PHE A 20 -30.55 62.22 70.99
N ALA A 21 -29.81 62.15 72.09
CA ALA A 21 -28.67 61.24 72.23
C ALA A 21 -29.10 59.76 72.12
N VAL A 22 -30.23 59.37 72.70
CA VAL A 22 -30.76 57.99 72.59
C VAL A 22 -31.16 57.66 71.15
N ILE A 23 -31.83 58.57 70.44
CA ILE A 23 -32.20 58.38 69.04
C ILE A 23 -30.96 58.29 68.17
N VAL A 24 -30.02 59.23 68.29
CA VAL A 24 -28.77 59.24 67.51
C VAL A 24 -27.92 58.01 67.82
N LEU A 25 -27.76 57.64 69.09
CA LEU A 25 -27.00 56.46 69.50
C LEU A 25 -27.67 55.18 68.99
N SER A 26 -29.00 55.09 69.04
CA SER A 26 -29.76 53.95 68.52
C SER A 26 -29.65 53.87 67.00
N SER A 27 -29.77 54.98 66.28
CA SER A 27 -29.56 55.03 64.82
C SER A 27 -28.13 54.66 64.42
N LEU A 28 -27.12 55.16 65.16
CA LEU A 28 -25.71 54.78 64.96
C LEU A 28 -25.49 53.29 65.25
N LEU A 29 -26.08 52.76 66.34
CA LEU A 29 -25.97 51.35 66.70
C LEU A 29 -26.65 50.45 65.66
N LEU A 30 -27.81 50.85 65.12
CA LEU A 30 -28.47 50.14 64.01
C LEU A 30 -27.59 50.18 62.75
N PHE A 31 -27.03 51.35 62.40
CA PHE A 31 -26.16 51.50 61.24
C PHE A 31 -24.88 50.66 61.35
N PHE A 32 -24.15 50.77 62.46
CA PHE A 32 -22.97 49.94 62.71
C PHE A 32 -23.33 48.45 62.81
N GLY A 33 -24.46 48.10 63.41
CA GLY A 33 -24.97 46.73 63.44
C GLY A 33 -25.21 46.16 62.03
N THR A 34 -25.80 46.95 61.12
CA THR A 34 -25.94 46.54 59.71
C THR A 34 -24.61 46.40 58.98
N LEU A 35 -23.64 47.31 59.21
CA LEU A 35 -22.32 47.23 58.60
C LEU A 35 -21.52 46.02 59.10
N ILE A 36 -21.63 45.70 60.40
CA ILE A 36 -21.00 44.52 60.99
C ILE A 36 -21.59 43.24 60.40
N ASP A 37 -22.93 43.13 60.31
CA ASP A 37 -23.56 41.97 59.66
C ASP A 37 -23.19 41.89 58.16
N TYR A 38 -23.09 43.02 57.44
CA TYR A 38 -22.63 43.05 56.04
C TYR A 38 -21.17 42.57 55.88
N ALA A 39 -20.25 43.09 56.70
CA ALA A 39 -18.85 42.68 56.68
C ALA A 39 -18.70 41.18 56.99
N ARG A 40 -19.50 40.64 57.92
CA ARG A 40 -19.53 39.21 58.25
C ARG A 40 -20.11 38.37 57.11
N ILE A 41 -21.13 38.84 56.39
CA ILE A 41 -21.66 38.19 55.19
C ILE A 41 -20.61 38.17 54.07
N ALA A 42 -19.91 39.29 53.83
CA ALA A 42 -18.86 39.37 52.82
C ALA A 42 -17.68 38.44 53.16
N ALA A 43 -17.26 38.39 54.43
CA ALA A 43 -16.25 37.46 54.91
C ALA A 43 -16.70 35.99 54.74
N MET A 44 -17.96 35.68 55.04
CA MET A 44 -18.53 34.35 54.81
C MET A 44 -18.50 33.96 53.33
N GLY A 45 -18.85 34.86 52.42
CA GLY A 45 -18.78 34.60 50.97
C GLY A 45 -17.36 34.24 50.52
N LEU A 46 -16.36 35.01 50.93
CA LEU A 46 -14.96 34.72 50.60
C LEU A 46 -14.47 33.40 51.22
N MET A 47 -14.83 33.13 52.47
CA MET A 47 -14.48 31.87 53.13
C MET A 47 -15.16 30.67 52.45
N SER A 48 -16.43 30.81 52.07
CA SER A 48 -17.21 29.79 51.35
C SER A 48 -16.61 29.49 49.98
N GLU A 49 -16.29 30.52 49.20
CA GLU A 49 -15.69 30.34 47.87
C GLU A 49 -14.31 29.66 47.97
N ASN A 50 -13.46 30.08 48.91
CA ASN A 50 -12.15 29.47 49.11
C ASN A 50 -12.26 28.03 49.63
N ALA A 51 -13.21 27.74 50.52
CA ALA A 51 -13.47 26.40 51.01
C ALA A 51 -14.00 25.50 49.89
N ALA A 52 -14.91 25.99 49.04
CA ALA A 52 -15.39 25.26 47.88
C ALA A 52 -14.29 25.01 46.84
N ARG A 53 -13.43 26.02 46.55
CA ARG A 53 -12.26 25.86 45.67
C ARG A 53 -11.25 24.85 46.20
N THR A 54 -10.93 24.90 47.49
CA THR A 54 -10.07 23.91 48.15
C THR A 54 -10.74 22.54 48.09
N GLY A 55 -12.03 22.46 48.40
CA GLY A 55 -12.83 21.23 48.34
C GLY A 55 -12.76 20.55 46.98
N VAL A 56 -13.08 21.24 45.89
CA VAL A 56 -13.03 20.63 44.54
C VAL A 56 -11.60 20.22 44.13
N ARG A 57 -10.57 20.95 44.58
CA ARG A 57 -9.16 20.56 44.37
C ARG A 57 -8.76 19.34 45.19
N SER A 58 -9.20 19.25 46.44
CA SER A 58 -8.98 18.09 47.30
C SER A 58 -9.70 16.85 46.74
N VAL A 59 -10.92 17.04 46.24
CA VAL A 59 -11.67 16.01 45.49
C VAL A 59 -10.83 15.50 44.32
N LEU A 60 -10.30 16.38 43.46
CA LEU A 60 -9.46 15.96 42.33
C LEU A 60 -8.05 15.50 42.73
N SER A 61 -7.57 15.80 43.94
CA SER A 61 -6.30 15.23 44.40
C SER A 61 -6.39 13.72 44.65
N ALA A 62 -7.60 13.18 44.85
CA ALA A 62 -7.88 11.76 44.92
C ALA A 62 -8.02 11.16 43.50
N TYR A 63 -6.95 11.23 42.71
CA TYR A 63 -6.88 10.57 41.41
C TYR A 63 -6.54 9.09 41.57
N ASP A 64 -6.90 8.28 40.57
CA ASP A 64 -6.53 6.87 40.50
C ASP A 64 -5.03 6.74 40.19
N SER A 65 -4.26 6.24 41.16
CA SER A 65 -2.80 6.13 41.03
C SER A 65 -2.38 5.13 39.96
N TRP A 66 -3.11 4.03 39.78
CA TRP A 66 -2.77 3.02 38.78
C TRP A 66 -2.95 3.58 37.36
N LEU A 67 -4.04 4.34 37.13
CA LEU A 67 -4.32 4.99 35.85
C LEU A 67 -3.23 6.03 35.52
N TYR A 68 -2.80 6.81 36.52
CA TYR A 68 -1.72 7.77 36.34
C TYR A 68 -0.35 7.12 36.15
N GLU A 69 0.02 6.13 36.96
CA GLU A 69 1.32 5.46 36.86
C GLU A 69 1.48 4.72 35.54
N ARG A 70 0.45 3.96 35.12
CA ARG A 70 0.51 3.17 33.89
C ARG A 70 0.30 4.02 32.65
N TYR A 71 -0.66 4.95 32.65
CA TYR A 71 -1.09 5.66 31.44
C TYR A 71 -0.84 7.17 31.47
N GLY A 72 -0.39 7.75 32.58
CA GLY A 72 -0.21 9.21 32.71
C GLY A 72 -1.53 10.01 32.66
N LEU A 73 -2.67 9.34 32.83
CA LEU A 73 -3.99 9.96 32.75
C LEU A 73 -4.53 10.26 34.14
N PHE A 74 -5.19 11.41 34.27
CA PHE A 74 -5.86 11.81 35.49
C PHE A 74 -7.35 11.53 35.40
N GLY A 75 -7.77 10.55 36.19
CA GLY A 75 -9.17 10.28 36.48
C GLY A 75 -9.33 10.13 37.99
N ARG A 76 -10.43 10.64 38.54
CA ARG A 76 -10.74 10.47 39.96
C ARG A 76 -10.89 8.99 40.29
N GLY A 77 -10.20 8.53 41.33
CA GLY A 77 -10.31 7.17 41.87
C GLY A 77 -10.52 7.16 43.39
N GLY A 78 -10.86 6.00 43.95
CA GLY A 78 -10.94 5.80 45.40
C GLY A 78 -12.22 6.31 46.07
N SER A 79 -12.08 7.03 47.19
CA SER A 79 -13.17 7.44 48.10
C SER A 79 -14.25 8.30 47.41
N GLU A 80 -15.46 8.36 47.99
CA GLU A 80 -16.58 9.12 47.46
C GLU A 80 -16.28 10.63 47.39
N GLY A 81 -16.50 11.25 46.22
CA GLY A 81 -16.14 12.65 45.99
C GLY A 81 -16.91 13.65 46.83
N GLU A 82 -18.21 13.39 47.01
CA GLU A 82 -19.04 14.23 47.87
C GLU A 82 -18.60 14.15 49.33
N GLU A 83 -18.06 13.01 49.78
CA GLU A 83 -17.54 12.84 51.14
C GLU A 83 -16.29 13.68 51.36
N ILE A 84 -15.29 13.59 50.47
CA ILE A 84 -14.08 14.44 50.53
C ILE A 84 -14.48 15.92 50.46
N PHE A 85 -15.42 16.27 49.57
CA PHE A 85 -15.89 17.65 49.42
C PHE A 85 -16.52 18.16 50.72
N ARG A 86 -17.41 17.37 51.32
CA ARG A 86 -18.08 17.69 52.58
C ARG A 86 -17.07 17.78 53.72
N GLU A 87 -16.12 16.85 53.82
CA GLU A 87 -15.08 16.85 54.85
C GLU A 87 -14.23 18.11 54.79
N VAL A 88 -13.79 18.53 53.60
CA VAL A 88 -13.02 19.77 53.43
C VAL A 88 -13.84 21.00 53.78
N LEU A 89 -15.12 21.05 53.40
CA LEU A 89 -16.02 22.16 53.75
C LEU A 89 -16.28 22.23 55.26
N GLU A 90 -16.44 21.09 55.93
CA GLU A 90 -16.63 21.01 57.37
C GLU A 90 -15.34 21.31 58.15
N GLY A 91 -14.19 20.85 57.66
CA GLY A 91 -12.87 21.15 58.23
C GLY A 91 -12.42 22.59 58.02
N SER A 92 -12.90 23.25 56.96
CA SER A 92 -12.68 24.68 56.71
C SER A 92 -13.49 25.59 57.64
N ARG A 93 -14.33 25.03 58.52
CA ARG A 93 -14.91 25.75 59.67
C ARG A 93 -13.76 26.10 60.62
N GLY A 94 -13.19 27.29 60.45
CA GLY A 94 -11.97 27.74 61.14
C GLY A 94 -11.77 27.14 62.53
N GLU A 95 -10.59 26.55 62.75
CA GLU A 95 -10.12 25.93 64.00
C GLU A 95 -10.19 26.84 65.25
N GLU A 96 -10.64 28.09 65.11
CA GLU A 96 -10.86 29.03 66.22
C GLU A 96 -11.87 28.54 67.27
N ALA A 97 -12.67 27.50 66.98
CA ALA A 97 -13.52 26.87 67.99
C ALA A 97 -12.75 26.00 69.00
N ALA A 98 -11.56 25.49 68.64
CA ALA A 98 -10.77 24.61 69.51
C ALA A 98 -9.93 25.37 70.56
N ALA A 99 -9.68 26.67 70.35
CA ALA A 99 -8.78 27.48 71.19
C ALA A 99 -9.48 28.58 72.03
N GLY A 100 -10.77 28.43 72.34
CA GLY A 100 -11.49 29.32 73.27
C GLY A 100 -11.69 30.78 72.80
N GLY A 101 -11.47 31.08 71.51
CA GLY A 101 -11.62 32.41 70.92
C GLY A 101 -13.07 32.76 70.55
N PHE A 102 -13.39 34.06 70.54
CA PHE A 102 -14.67 34.57 70.03
C PHE A 102 -14.65 34.58 68.49
N GLY A 103 -15.06 33.48 67.85
CA GLY A 103 -15.16 33.40 66.39
C GLY A 103 -16.17 34.41 65.83
N LEU A 104 -15.68 35.42 65.12
CA LEU A 104 -16.48 36.51 64.54
C LEU A 104 -17.39 36.03 63.40
N VAL A 105 -16.99 34.97 62.69
CA VAL A 105 -17.70 34.40 61.54
C VAL A 105 -17.99 32.91 61.80
N ARG A 106 -19.15 32.63 62.41
CA ARG A 106 -19.61 31.26 62.69
C ARG A 106 -20.55 30.77 61.59
N THR A 107 -19.99 30.06 60.63
CA THR A 107 -20.72 29.49 59.50
C THR A 107 -21.30 28.11 59.82
N ARG A 108 -22.34 27.71 59.09
CA ARG A 108 -22.90 26.37 59.10
C ARG A 108 -23.06 25.91 57.65
N LEU A 109 -22.48 24.76 57.32
CA LEU A 109 -22.80 24.04 56.10
C LEU A 109 -24.24 23.53 56.20
N GLU A 110 -25.09 23.94 55.27
CA GLU A 110 -26.47 23.49 55.16
C GLU A 110 -26.59 22.36 54.14
N ASP A 111 -25.87 22.47 53.02
CA ASP A 111 -25.84 21.45 51.96
C ASP A 111 -24.48 21.45 51.24
N ALA A 112 -24.05 20.28 50.80
CA ALA A 112 -22.85 20.09 50.00
C ALA A 112 -23.11 18.99 48.98
N LYS A 113 -23.05 19.36 47.70
CA LYS A 113 -23.23 18.46 46.56
C LYS A 113 -22.04 18.52 45.63
N LEU A 114 -21.73 17.38 45.04
CA LEU A 114 -20.70 17.29 44.02
C LEU A 114 -21.32 16.72 42.75
N HIS A 115 -21.05 17.36 41.62
CA HIS A 115 -21.49 16.93 40.30
C HIS A 115 -20.28 16.65 39.42
N THR A 116 -20.32 15.57 38.65
CA THR A 116 -19.35 15.33 37.58
C THR A 116 -19.64 16.29 36.43
N SER A 117 -18.61 17.01 35.97
CA SER A 117 -18.71 17.97 34.85
C SER A 117 -18.08 17.43 33.57
N HIS A 118 -16.99 16.69 33.69
CA HIS A 118 -16.29 16.03 32.59
C HIS A 118 -15.89 14.62 33.01
N VAL A 119 -15.88 13.71 32.04
CA VAL A 119 -15.44 12.32 32.22
C VAL A 119 -14.26 12.03 31.30
N LEU A 120 -13.43 11.07 31.69
CA LEU A 120 -12.22 10.75 30.94
C LEU A 120 -12.51 10.06 29.59
N GLY A 121 -13.65 9.38 29.44
CA GLY A 121 -14.04 8.71 28.19
C GLY A 121 -14.54 9.65 27.08
N ASP A 122 -14.70 10.94 27.37
CA ASP A 122 -14.98 11.98 26.37
C ASP A 122 -13.73 12.19 25.52
N HIS A 123 -13.84 12.06 24.19
CA HIS A 123 -12.71 12.18 23.27
C HIS A 123 -11.96 13.51 23.42
N ASP A 124 -12.64 14.62 23.67
CA ASP A 124 -11.99 15.93 23.82
C ASP A 124 -11.17 16.01 25.11
N VAL A 125 -11.64 15.36 26.18
CA VAL A 125 -10.97 15.31 27.47
C VAL A 125 -9.79 14.34 27.41
N PHE A 126 -10.01 13.14 26.88
CA PHE A 126 -9.00 12.10 26.70
C PHE A 126 -7.85 12.60 25.82
N ALA A 127 -8.18 13.11 24.63
CA ALA A 127 -7.22 13.66 23.69
C ALA A 127 -6.37 14.75 24.34
N ARG A 128 -7.01 15.70 25.05
CA ARG A 128 -6.29 16.78 25.73
C ARG A 128 -5.31 16.26 26.77
N GLN A 129 -5.70 15.28 27.60
CA GLN A 129 -4.79 14.72 28.60
C GLN A 129 -3.61 13.99 27.95
N VAL A 130 -3.86 13.16 26.93
CA VAL A 130 -2.80 12.49 26.17
C VAL A 130 -1.83 13.52 25.55
N LEU A 131 -2.37 14.57 24.93
CA LEU A 131 -1.56 15.60 24.29
C LEU A 131 -0.75 16.43 25.30
N GLU A 132 -1.29 16.78 26.47
CA GLU A 132 -0.55 17.53 27.49
C GLU A 132 0.54 16.65 28.14
N GLU A 133 0.28 15.36 28.37
CA GLU A 133 1.29 14.39 28.81
C GLU A 133 2.45 14.29 27.79
N MET A 134 2.12 14.23 26.51
CA MET A 134 3.10 14.12 25.42
C MET A 134 3.78 15.43 25.06
N LYS A 135 3.21 16.59 25.41
CA LYS A 135 3.76 17.91 25.09
C LYS A 135 5.21 18.11 25.51
N TYR A 136 5.59 17.52 26.64
CA TYR A 136 6.95 17.62 27.19
C TYR A 136 7.77 16.35 27.00
N LYS A 137 7.12 15.19 26.77
CA LYS A 137 7.78 13.89 26.61
C LYS A 137 8.10 13.56 25.15
N ALA A 138 7.15 13.76 24.25
CA ALA A 138 7.29 13.35 22.85
C ALA A 138 8.37 14.14 22.07
N PRO A 139 8.62 15.45 22.27
CA PRO A 139 9.78 16.12 21.66
C PRO A 139 11.15 15.60 22.16
N VAL A 140 11.17 14.84 23.26
CA VAL A 140 12.39 14.23 23.83
C VAL A 140 12.57 12.79 23.30
N ASP A 141 11.54 12.17 22.70
CA ASP A 141 11.55 10.76 22.28
C ASP A 141 11.40 10.48 20.76
N MET A 142 12.43 9.78 20.27
CA MET A 142 12.55 8.73 19.24
C MET A 142 11.84 8.82 17.88
N THR A 143 10.57 9.18 17.68
CA THR A 143 9.98 9.04 16.32
C THR A 143 10.51 10.06 15.32
N LEU A 144 10.84 11.29 15.74
CA LEU A 144 11.63 12.20 14.88
C LEU A 144 13.01 11.62 14.57
N GLU A 145 13.61 10.87 15.50
CA GLU A 145 14.87 10.16 15.26
C GLU A 145 14.71 9.05 14.21
N VAL A 146 13.61 8.29 14.24
CA VAL A 146 13.32 7.25 13.25
C VAL A 146 13.06 7.85 11.86
N VAL A 147 12.26 8.92 11.78
CA VAL A 147 12.03 9.66 10.54
C VAL A 147 13.35 10.23 10.01
N ALA A 148 14.17 10.83 10.88
CA ALA A 148 15.49 11.36 10.53
C ALA A 148 16.45 10.30 9.97
N LYS A 149 16.29 9.03 10.35
CA LYS A 149 17.06 7.90 9.80
C LYS A 149 16.57 7.45 8.41
N LEU A 150 15.29 7.67 8.07
CA LEU A 150 14.73 7.25 6.78
C LEU A 150 14.80 8.33 5.70
N VAL A 151 14.59 9.59 6.07
CA VAL A 151 14.55 10.73 5.14
C VAL A 151 15.79 10.82 4.23
N PRO A 152 17.03 10.60 4.71
CA PRO A 152 18.21 10.63 3.85
C PRO A 152 18.22 9.57 2.74
N LEU A 153 17.45 8.48 2.86
CA LEU A 153 17.28 7.48 1.80
C LEU A 153 16.13 7.79 0.83
N GLY A 154 15.34 8.83 1.08
CA GLY A 154 14.11 9.13 0.34
C GLY A 154 14.34 9.25 -1.17
N ASP A 155 15.39 9.95 -1.60
CA ASP A 155 15.69 10.10 -3.03
C ASP A 155 16.10 8.78 -3.69
N SER A 156 16.87 7.93 -3.00
CA SER A 156 17.28 6.62 -3.50
C SER A 156 16.11 5.62 -3.55
N LEU A 157 15.24 5.63 -2.54
CA LEU A 157 14.02 4.80 -2.53
C LEU A 157 13.05 5.22 -3.63
N ARG A 158 12.86 6.53 -3.83
CA ARG A 158 12.07 7.09 -4.92
C ARG A 158 12.57 6.63 -6.29
N GLN A 159 13.86 6.82 -6.55
CA GLN A 159 14.48 6.40 -7.82
C GLN A 159 14.45 4.89 -8.02
N SER A 160 14.58 4.11 -6.94
CA SER A 160 14.43 2.66 -6.99
C SER A 160 13.03 2.26 -7.42
N GLY A 161 11.99 2.88 -6.85
CA GLY A 161 10.61 2.66 -7.24
C GLY A 161 10.37 2.97 -8.71
N GLU A 162 10.77 4.16 -9.17
CA GLU A 162 10.66 4.57 -10.58
C GLU A 162 11.41 3.60 -11.52
N THR A 163 12.62 3.19 -11.13
CA THR A 163 13.43 2.25 -11.90
C THR A 163 12.76 0.87 -11.97
N PHE A 164 12.23 0.38 -10.85
CA PHE A 164 11.52 -0.88 -10.79
C PHE A 164 10.27 -0.87 -11.68
N HIS A 165 9.39 0.12 -11.53
CA HIS A 165 8.16 0.24 -12.32
C HIS A 165 8.47 0.29 -13.82
N LYS A 166 9.45 1.12 -14.21
CA LYS A 166 9.89 1.23 -15.61
C LYS A 166 10.41 -0.11 -16.15
N LEU A 167 11.29 -0.79 -15.41
CA LEU A 167 11.86 -2.06 -15.86
C LEU A 167 10.81 -3.20 -15.88
N ASP A 168 9.86 -3.24 -14.95
CA ASP A 168 8.79 -4.24 -14.94
C ASP A 168 7.78 -4.02 -16.08
N GLU A 169 7.43 -2.78 -16.40
CA GLU A 169 6.64 -2.43 -17.59
C GLU A 169 7.38 -2.86 -18.88
N LEU A 170 8.66 -2.51 -19.00
CA LEU A 170 9.49 -2.90 -20.14
C LEU A 170 9.65 -4.42 -20.27
N ARG A 171 9.75 -5.16 -19.15
CA ARG A 171 9.79 -6.63 -19.14
C ARG A 171 8.53 -7.22 -19.76
N LYS A 172 7.34 -6.78 -19.31
CA LYS A 172 6.05 -7.28 -19.82
C LYS A 172 5.93 -7.06 -21.33
N LEU A 173 6.35 -5.89 -21.82
CA LEU A 173 6.36 -5.58 -23.25
C LEU A 173 7.43 -6.37 -24.01
N TYR A 174 8.62 -6.56 -23.44
CA TYR A 174 9.69 -7.36 -24.02
C TYR A 174 9.23 -8.81 -24.23
N GLU A 175 8.67 -9.46 -23.19
CA GLU A 175 8.14 -10.82 -23.29
C GLU A 175 7.07 -10.95 -24.38
N LYS A 176 6.15 -9.98 -24.46
CA LYS A 176 5.12 -9.91 -25.50
C LYS A 176 5.74 -9.77 -26.89
N ARG A 177 6.72 -8.89 -27.07
CA ARG A 177 7.41 -8.67 -28.35
C ARG A 177 8.16 -9.92 -28.79
N GLU A 178 8.96 -10.51 -27.91
CA GLU A 178 9.76 -11.70 -28.26
C GLU A 178 8.87 -12.88 -28.66
N LYS A 179 7.71 -13.05 -28.00
CA LYS A 179 6.72 -14.06 -28.41
C LYS A 179 6.18 -13.81 -29.84
N LEU A 180 5.84 -12.57 -30.17
CA LEU A 180 5.39 -12.21 -31.52
C LEU A 180 6.48 -12.44 -32.57
N LEU A 181 7.75 -12.18 -32.24
CA LEU A 181 8.89 -12.45 -33.10
C LEU A 181 9.14 -13.95 -33.31
N GLU A 182 9.00 -14.74 -32.24
CA GLU A 182 9.07 -16.21 -32.31
C GLU A 182 7.94 -16.78 -33.18
N ASP A 183 6.71 -16.27 -33.05
CA ASP A 183 5.56 -16.65 -33.87
C ASP A 183 5.75 -16.26 -35.35
N ALA A 184 6.31 -15.07 -35.62
CA ALA A 184 6.64 -14.62 -36.97
C ALA A 184 7.69 -15.54 -37.63
N LEU A 185 8.75 -15.89 -36.89
CA LEU A 185 9.79 -16.80 -37.36
C LEU A 185 9.24 -18.21 -37.61
N LEU A 186 8.36 -18.72 -36.74
CA LEU A 186 7.73 -20.02 -36.93
C LEU A 186 6.90 -20.08 -38.21
N LEU A 187 6.09 -19.04 -38.48
CA LEU A 187 5.32 -18.93 -39.72
C LEU A 187 6.22 -18.85 -40.95
N GLN A 188 7.36 -18.17 -40.83
CA GLN A 188 8.37 -18.07 -41.87
C GLN A 188 9.08 -19.41 -42.15
N GLU A 189 9.42 -20.17 -41.11
CA GLU A 189 9.94 -21.54 -41.20
C GLU A 189 8.91 -22.47 -41.86
N GLN A 190 7.63 -22.38 -41.46
CA GLN A 190 6.55 -23.15 -42.08
C GLN A 190 6.40 -22.81 -43.57
N ALA A 191 6.53 -21.54 -43.96
CA ALA A 191 6.51 -21.15 -45.37
C ALA A 191 7.69 -21.75 -46.15
N ALA A 192 8.86 -21.87 -45.53
CA ALA A 192 10.00 -22.56 -46.13
C ALA A 192 9.73 -24.07 -46.30
N ASP A 193 9.14 -24.71 -45.29
CA ASP A 193 8.82 -26.13 -45.30
C ASP A 193 7.71 -26.50 -46.30
N ILE A 194 6.73 -25.62 -46.53
CA ILE A 194 5.69 -25.84 -47.56
C ILE A 194 6.31 -25.96 -48.95
N VAL A 195 7.35 -25.18 -49.27
CA VAL A 195 8.07 -25.33 -50.54
C VAL A 195 8.71 -26.72 -50.60
N ALA A 196 9.51 -27.09 -49.59
CA ALA A 196 10.22 -28.38 -49.55
C ALA A 196 9.30 -29.62 -49.48
N GLY A 197 8.08 -29.47 -48.95
CA GLY A 197 7.08 -30.52 -48.78
C GLY A 197 5.94 -30.50 -49.80
N SER A 198 5.94 -29.57 -50.77
CA SER A 198 4.85 -29.41 -51.74
C SER A 198 4.70 -30.62 -52.65
N GLU A 199 3.45 -31.00 -52.95
CA GLU A 199 3.12 -32.02 -53.96
C GLU A 199 3.57 -31.64 -55.39
N ALA A 200 3.86 -30.36 -55.65
CA ALA A 200 4.43 -29.91 -56.92
C ALA A 200 5.88 -30.39 -57.08
N LEU A 201 6.65 -30.49 -56.00
CA LEU A 201 8.06 -30.88 -56.06
C LEU A 201 8.27 -32.36 -56.45
N PRO A 202 7.48 -33.34 -55.99
CA PRO A 202 7.55 -34.69 -56.52
C PRO A 202 7.24 -34.78 -58.02
N LEU A 203 6.42 -33.87 -58.59
CA LEU A 203 6.12 -33.84 -60.02
C LEU A 203 7.29 -33.28 -60.86
N VAL A 204 8.06 -32.37 -60.28
CA VAL A 204 9.32 -31.82 -60.82
C VAL A 204 10.44 -31.97 -59.78
N PRO A 205 10.99 -33.19 -59.59
CA PRO A 205 11.92 -33.48 -58.49
C PRO A 205 13.09 -32.50 -58.44
N ALA A 206 13.19 -31.73 -57.35
CA ALA A 206 14.25 -30.76 -57.09
C ALA A 206 14.69 -30.83 -55.62
N GLY A 207 15.86 -30.27 -55.31
CA GLY A 207 16.30 -30.08 -53.92
C GLY A 207 16.21 -31.34 -53.05
N LYS A 208 15.64 -31.21 -51.84
CA LYS A 208 15.41 -32.32 -50.91
C LYS A 208 14.47 -33.41 -51.47
N ALA A 209 13.50 -33.04 -52.32
CA ALA A 209 12.58 -34.01 -52.93
C ALA A 209 13.30 -34.93 -53.92
N ALA A 210 14.23 -34.40 -54.72
CA ALA A 210 15.06 -35.20 -55.63
C ALA A 210 15.96 -36.19 -54.88
N LEU A 211 16.48 -35.80 -53.71
CA LEU A 211 17.28 -36.68 -52.85
C LEU A 211 16.45 -37.83 -52.27
N LYS A 212 15.21 -37.58 -51.85
CA LYS A 212 14.30 -38.61 -51.31
C LYS A 212 13.87 -39.64 -52.36
N LEU A 213 13.71 -39.22 -53.62
CA LEU A 213 13.32 -40.09 -54.72
C LEU A 213 14.49 -40.91 -55.31
N GLY A 214 15.69 -40.85 -54.72
CA GLY A 214 16.80 -41.76 -55.02
C GLY A 214 17.52 -41.51 -56.35
N GLY A 215 17.45 -40.31 -56.92
CA GLY A 215 18.23 -39.93 -58.11
C GLY A 215 17.83 -40.61 -59.44
N ASN A 216 16.96 -41.63 -59.42
CA ASN A 216 16.48 -42.30 -60.62
C ASN A 216 15.29 -41.56 -61.24
N SER A 217 15.53 -40.94 -62.40
CA SER A 217 14.57 -40.26 -63.28
C SER A 217 13.53 -41.19 -63.94
N ALA A 218 13.13 -42.26 -63.26
CA ALA A 218 12.26 -43.34 -63.74
C ALA A 218 10.96 -43.45 -62.94
N HIS A 219 10.62 -42.44 -62.13
CA HIS A 219 9.33 -42.38 -61.45
C HIS A 219 8.24 -42.02 -62.47
N ASN A 220 7.36 -42.99 -62.76
CA ASN A 220 6.19 -42.79 -63.61
C ASN A 220 5.33 -41.64 -63.06
N GLY A 221 4.86 -40.76 -63.94
CA GLY A 221 4.02 -39.62 -63.58
C GLY A 221 4.76 -38.35 -63.15
N THR A 222 6.06 -38.23 -63.42
CA THR A 222 6.84 -36.98 -63.28
C THR A 222 6.97 -36.26 -64.61
N VAL A 223 7.20 -34.94 -64.59
CA VAL A 223 7.46 -34.17 -65.82
C VAL A 223 8.64 -34.75 -66.58
N GLN A 224 9.70 -35.14 -65.87
CA GLN A 224 10.89 -35.71 -66.49
C GLN A 224 10.63 -37.08 -67.16
N SER A 225 9.71 -37.88 -66.61
CA SER A 225 9.27 -39.14 -67.24
C SER A 225 8.40 -38.92 -68.48
N LEU A 226 7.59 -37.86 -68.51
CA LEU A 226 6.80 -37.44 -69.67
C LEU A 226 7.73 -36.93 -70.79
N LEU A 227 8.70 -36.07 -70.46
CA LEU A 227 9.65 -35.50 -71.43
C LEU A 227 10.52 -36.54 -72.15
N LYS A 228 10.87 -37.64 -71.48
CA LYS A 228 11.61 -38.75 -72.11
C LYS A 228 10.83 -39.44 -73.23
N ARG A 229 9.49 -39.48 -73.13
CA ARG A 229 8.59 -40.08 -74.13
C ARG A 229 8.12 -39.08 -75.18
N PHE A 230 8.28 -37.79 -74.94
CA PHE A 230 7.84 -36.71 -75.84
C PHE A 230 8.42 -36.84 -77.26
N ALA A 231 9.69 -37.24 -77.39
CA ALA A 231 10.31 -37.43 -78.71
C ALA A 231 9.67 -38.58 -79.51
N ALA A 232 9.25 -39.65 -78.84
CA ALA A 232 8.54 -40.77 -79.47
C ALA A 232 7.12 -40.33 -79.88
N TYR A 233 6.41 -39.62 -79.00
CA TYR A 233 5.11 -39.02 -79.31
C TYR A 233 5.17 -38.08 -80.53
N ALA A 234 6.13 -37.16 -80.56
CA ALA A 234 6.29 -36.23 -81.68
C ALA A 234 6.60 -36.97 -83.01
N GLY A 235 7.32 -38.09 -82.94
CA GLY A 235 7.55 -38.97 -84.09
C GLY A 235 6.27 -39.68 -84.57
N GLN A 236 5.44 -40.15 -83.64
CA GLN A 236 4.14 -40.78 -83.95
C GLN A 236 3.16 -39.79 -84.58
N VAL A 237 3.05 -38.58 -84.02
CA VAL A 237 2.20 -37.51 -84.58
C VAL A 237 2.65 -37.14 -85.99
N GLY A 238 3.97 -37.00 -86.23
CA GLY A 238 4.49 -36.69 -87.56
C GLY A 238 4.37 -37.83 -88.57
N GLN A 239 4.22 -39.09 -88.14
CA GLN A 239 3.98 -40.24 -89.01
C GLN A 239 2.51 -40.34 -89.44
N ASP A 240 1.59 -40.00 -88.54
CA ASP A 240 0.14 -40.01 -88.80
C ASP A 240 -0.35 -38.70 -89.47
N ASP A 241 0.45 -37.63 -89.48
CA ASP A 241 0.13 -36.35 -90.12
C ASP A 241 0.04 -36.48 -91.66
N GLY A 242 -1.19 -36.46 -92.19
CA GLY A 242 -1.47 -36.61 -93.62
C GLY A 242 -1.42 -38.06 -94.14
N ALA A 243 -1.40 -39.06 -93.26
CA ALA A 243 -1.48 -40.47 -93.63
C ALA A 243 -2.92 -40.90 -94.00
N ASP A 244 -3.06 -41.78 -95.00
CA ASP A 244 -4.37 -42.31 -95.43
C ASP A 244 -5.00 -43.26 -94.39
N GLU A 245 -4.18 -43.99 -93.62
CA GLU A 245 -4.59 -44.84 -92.49
C GLU A 245 -3.66 -44.58 -91.28
N PRO A 246 -4.11 -43.84 -90.24
CA PRO A 246 -3.30 -43.60 -89.04
C PRO A 246 -3.18 -44.85 -88.17
N GLU A 247 -1.94 -45.25 -87.82
CA GLU A 247 -1.65 -46.47 -87.04
C GLU A 247 -1.33 -46.19 -85.56
N ASN A 248 -1.03 -44.94 -85.19
CA ASN A 248 -0.51 -44.60 -83.85
C ASN A 248 -1.56 -43.96 -82.91
N GLY A 249 -2.83 -43.88 -83.31
CA GLY A 249 -3.89 -43.13 -82.61
C GLY A 249 -4.02 -43.43 -81.10
N ASP A 250 -4.01 -44.71 -80.70
CA ASP A 250 -4.13 -45.10 -79.28
C ASP A 250 -2.93 -44.60 -78.43
N GLY A 251 -1.72 -44.64 -79.00
CA GLY A 251 -0.49 -44.18 -78.33
C GLY A 251 -0.44 -42.66 -78.18
N ILE A 252 -0.87 -41.95 -79.23
CA ILE A 252 -1.01 -40.47 -79.24
C ILE A 252 -2.03 -40.04 -78.17
N ALA A 253 -3.23 -40.63 -78.18
CA ALA A 253 -4.29 -40.32 -77.23
C ALA A 253 -3.87 -40.59 -75.77
N SER A 254 -3.21 -41.73 -75.52
CA SER A 254 -2.72 -42.08 -74.18
C SER A 254 -1.68 -41.08 -73.66
N PHE A 255 -0.75 -40.63 -74.52
CA PHE A 255 0.24 -39.63 -74.15
C PHE A 255 -0.40 -38.26 -73.87
N GLU A 256 -1.36 -37.85 -74.71
CA GLU A 256 -2.10 -36.59 -74.54
C GLU A 256 -2.90 -36.55 -73.24
N GLU A 257 -3.57 -37.63 -72.89
CA GLU A 257 -4.29 -37.76 -71.61
C GLU A 257 -3.34 -37.68 -70.41
N GLU A 258 -2.20 -38.37 -70.47
CA GLU A 258 -1.19 -38.32 -69.41
C GLU A 258 -0.58 -36.92 -69.26
N ALA A 259 -0.26 -36.25 -70.37
CA ALA A 259 0.25 -34.89 -70.39
C ALA A 259 -0.77 -33.89 -69.81
N ALA A 260 -2.05 -34.00 -70.19
CA ALA A 260 -3.13 -33.16 -69.67
C ALA A 260 -3.36 -33.38 -68.17
N SER A 261 -3.36 -34.64 -67.72
CA SER A 261 -3.48 -35.01 -66.30
C SER A 261 -2.32 -34.46 -65.48
N LEU A 262 -1.09 -34.62 -65.95
CA LEU A 262 0.10 -34.08 -65.29
C LEU A 262 0.09 -32.55 -65.22
N ALA A 263 -0.29 -31.88 -66.32
CA ALA A 263 -0.41 -30.44 -66.38
C ALA A 263 -1.46 -29.91 -65.38
N GLY A 264 -2.60 -30.60 -65.28
CA GLY A 264 -3.65 -30.31 -64.30
C GLY A 264 -3.17 -30.45 -62.86
N ARG A 265 -2.48 -31.55 -62.53
CA ARG A 265 -1.91 -31.77 -61.20
C ARG A 265 -0.85 -30.73 -60.85
N LEU A 266 0.03 -30.39 -61.79
CA LEU A 266 1.11 -29.42 -61.59
C LEU A 266 0.54 -28.00 -61.40
N ARG A 267 -0.51 -27.62 -62.14
CA ARG A 267 -1.22 -26.34 -61.95
C ARG A 267 -1.90 -26.26 -60.58
N SER A 268 -2.64 -27.31 -60.20
CA SER A 268 -3.30 -27.35 -58.89
C SER A 268 -2.29 -27.29 -57.74
N ALA A 269 -1.18 -28.04 -57.85
CA ALA A 269 -0.15 -28.06 -56.82
C ALA A 269 0.63 -26.75 -56.71
N SER A 270 0.92 -26.07 -57.84
CA SER A 270 1.56 -24.74 -57.83
C SER A 270 0.64 -23.66 -57.27
N THR A 271 -0.64 -23.67 -57.63
CA THR A 271 -1.64 -22.74 -57.06
C THR A 271 -1.77 -22.94 -55.55
N ALA A 272 -1.85 -24.19 -55.08
CA ALA A 272 -1.93 -24.49 -53.66
C ALA A 272 -0.65 -24.08 -52.89
N LEU A 273 0.52 -24.25 -53.53
CA LEU A 273 1.80 -23.78 -53.01
C LEU A 273 1.78 -22.25 -52.85
N GLU A 274 1.42 -21.51 -53.90
CA GLU A 274 1.38 -20.05 -53.88
C GLU A 274 0.46 -19.52 -52.78
N GLN A 275 -0.78 -20.04 -52.72
CA GLN A 275 -1.78 -19.59 -51.75
C GLN A 275 -1.32 -19.81 -50.31
N LYS A 276 -0.86 -21.02 -49.97
CA LYS A 276 -0.44 -21.34 -48.60
C LYS A 276 0.84 -20.59 -48.21
N HIS A 277 1.78 -20.46 -49.15
CA HIS A 277 3.03 -19.74 -48.93
C HIS A 277 2.78 -18.25 -48.67
N ALA A 278 1.97 -17.60 -49.52
CA ALA A 278 1.59 -16.20 -49.36
C ALA A 278 0.77 -15.97 -48.07
N GLU A 279 -0.13 -16.89 -47.71
CA GLU A 279 -0.90 -16.80 -46.47
C GLU A 279 -0.01 -16.80 -45.23
N LEU A 280 0.94 -17.75 -45.14
CA LEU A 280 1.86 -17.84 -44.00
C LEU A 280 2.74 -16.60 -43.88
N LEU A 281 3.30 -16.11 -44.98
CA LEU A 281 4.14 -14.90 -44.95
C LEU A 281 3.32 -13.63 -44.66
N SER A 282 2.07 -13.56 -45.13
CA SER A 282 1.14 -12.48 -44.75
C SER A 282 0.85 -12.49 -43.25
N ARG A 283 0.67 -13.68 -42.65
CA ARG A 283 0.51 -13.82 -41.20
C ARG A 283 1.80 -13.45 -40.46
N ALA A 284 2.96 -13.86 -40.95
CA ALA A 284 4.26 -13.53 -40.36
C ALA A 284 4.48 -12.01 -40.33
N ARG A 285 4.13 -11.29 -41.42
CA ARG A 285 4.18 -9.81 -41.46
C ARG A 285 3.27 -9.17 -40.43
N ARG A 286 2.04 -9.66 -40.26
CA ARG A 286 1.15 -9.15 -39.21
C ARG A 286 1.73 -9.34 -37.80
N GLN A 287 2.38 -10.47 -37.53
CA GLN A 287 3.06 -10.68 -36.24
C GLN A 287 4.23 -9.72 -36.07
N LEU A 288 5.01 -9.49 -37.13
CA LEU A 288 6.13 -8.54 -37.14
C LEU A 288 5.67 -7.10 -36.89
N GLU A 289 4.60 -6.66 -37.56
CA GLU A 289 3.99 -5.33 -37.37
C GLU A 289 3.48 -5.13 -35.94
N GLN A 290 2.88 -6.16 -35.34
CA GLN A 290 2.47 -6.13 -33.94
C GLN A 290 3.67 -6.06 -32.99
N ALA A 291 4.75 -6.79 -33.28
CA ALA A 291 5.98 -6.75 -32.49
C ALA A 291 6.64 -5.36 -32.56
N GLU A 292 6.64 -4.74 -33.74
CA GLU A 292 7.13 -3.37 -33.96
C GLU A 292 6.31 -2.35 -33.16
N ALA A 293 4.98 -2.45 -33.19
CA ALA A 293 4.10 -1.59 -32.39
C ALA A 293 4.34 -1.72 -30.87
N VAL A 294 4.63 -2.94 -30.39
CA VAL A 294 5.03 -3.16 -28.99
C VAL A 294 6.40 -2.53 -28.70
N ASN A 295 7.35 -2.60 -29.62
CA ASN A 295 8.64 -1.92 -29.49
C ASN A 295 8.48 -0.38 -29.43
N ASP A 296 7.55 0.20 -30.19
CA ASP A 296 7.22 1.63 -30.11
C ASP A 296 6.58 2.03 -28.78
N GLU A 297 5.79 1.14 -28.18
CA GLU A 297 5.30 1.30 -26.82
C GLU A 297 6.46 1.29 -25.81
N MET A 298 7.44 0.38 -25.97
CA MET A 298 8.65 0.35 -25.15
C MET A 298 9.45 1.65 -25.26
N ILE A 299 9.60 2.22 -26.45
CA ILE A 299 10.27 3.52 -26.65
C ILE A 299 9.55 4.63 -25.87
N ARG A 300 8.22 4.65 -25.88
CA ARG A 300 7.40 5.63 -25.15
C ARG A 300 7.56 5.50 -23.64
N ILE A 301 7.50 4.29 -23.09
CA ILE A 301 7.72 4.05 -21.65
C ILE A 301 9.16 4.43 -21.27
N ASN A 302 10.13 4.06 -22.11
CA ASN A 302 11.52 4.29 -21.80
C ASN A 302 11.91 5.79 -21.80
N SER A 303 11.19 6.62 -22.55
CA SER A 303 11.36 8.08 -22.59
C SER A 303 10.48 8.84 -21.59
N ARG A 304 9.57 8.16 -20.89
CA ARG A 304 8.72 8.78 -19.86
C ARG A 304 9.60 9.19 -18.67
N THR A 305 9.40 10.42 -18.19
CA THR A 305 9.92 10.85 -16.89
C THR A 305 8.80 10.66 -15.89
N ASP A 306 8.95 9.68 -15.00
CA ASP A 306 8.00 9.48 -13.91
C ASP A 306 8.18 10.58 -12.85
N SER A 307 7.05 11.14 -12.40
CA SER A 307 6.99 12.05 -11.27
C SER A 307 6.26 11.35 -10.12
N SER A 308 7.01 10.77 -9.19
CA SER A 308 6.45 10.22 -7.95
C SER A 308 6.26 11.33 -6.91
N SER A 309 5.03 11.50 -6.41
CA SER A 309 4.64 12.67 -5.60
C SER A 309 4.81 12.48 -4.09
N GLY A 310 4.85 11.23 -3.59
CA GLY A 310 4.85 10.94 -2.15
C GLY A 310 6.11 11.39 -1.40
N TYR A 311 7.26 11.40 -2.10
CA TYR A 311 8.56 11.78 -1.52
C TYR A 311 8.82 13.30 -1.56
N ASP A 312 8.23 14.01 -2.51
CA ASP A 312 8.51 15.43 -2.76
C ASP A 312 8.17 16.32 -1.55
N GLY A 313 7.18 15.92 -0.77
CA GLY A 313 6.74 16.64 0.41
C GLY A 313 7.72 16.59 1.59
N VAL A 314 8.68 15.67 1.59
CA VAL A 314 9.73 15.56 2.63
C VAL A 314 11.10 16.02 2.10
N ARG A 315 11.26 16.01 0.77
CA ARG A 315 12.51 16.34 0.10
C ARG A 315 12.96 17.77 0.39
N GLY A 316 14.21 17.92 0.84
CA GLY A 316 14.81 19.22 1.12
C GLY A 316 14.23 19.96 2.32
N LYS A 317 13.34 19.34 3.10
CA LYS A 317 12.93 19.87 4.41
C LYS A 317 14.03 19.60 5.43
N ASP A 318 14.29 20.60 6.27
CA ASP A 318 15.21 20.48 7.40
C ASP A 318 14.51 19.66 8.51
N VAL A 319 14.82 18.36 8.56
CA VAL A 319 14.30 17.45 9.59
C VAL A 319 15.33 17.38 10.72
N PRO A 320 14.98 17.78 11.95
CA PRO A 320 15.91 17.75 13.08
C PRO A 320 16.54 16.36 13.28
N GLY A 321 17.87 16.30 13.35
CA GLY A 321 18.62 15.06 13.52
C GLY A 321 18.87 14.26 12.25
N ALA A 322 18.35 14.69 11.09
CA ALA A 322 18.60 14.03 9.81
C ALA A 322 19.94 14.49 9.22
N GLU A 323 20.95 13.63 9.29
CA GLU A 323 22.22 13.84 8.59
C GLU A 323 22.29 13.02 7.29
N PRO A 324 22.83 13.57 6.18
CA PRO A 324 22.98 12.83 4.94
C PRO A 324 23.89 11.60 5.12
N TYR A 325 23.48 10.44 4.62
CA TYR A 325 24.37 9.29 4.56
C TYR A 325 25.42 9.48 3.46
N PRO A 326 26.73 9.24 3.73
CA PRO A 326 27.80 9.40 2.74
C PRO A 326 27.55 8.60 1.45
N ASP A 327 26.97 7.42 1.59
CA ASP A 327 26.73 6.47 0.50
C ASP A 327 25.31 6.61 -0.11
N ALA A 328 24.45 7.51 0.38
CA ALA A 328 23.10 7.69 -0.20
C ALA A 328 23.14 8.39 -1.57
N GLY A 329 24.03 9.38 -1.73
CA GLY A 329 24.19 10.09 -3.01
C GLY A 329 24.78 9.22 -4.13
N THR A 330 25.61 8.23 -3.79
CA THR A 330 26.15 7.26 -4.75
C THR A 330 25.07 6.28 -5.20
N ALA A 331 24.22 5.80 -4.28
CA ALA A 331 23.09 4.94 -4.61
C ALA A 331 22.15 5.56 -5.66
N ALA A 332 21.81 6.85 -5.50
CA ALA A 332 20.96 7.56 -6.45
C ALA A 332 21.57 7.64 -7.86
N SER A 333 22.86 7.97 -7.95
CA SER A 333 23.58 7.97 -9.23
C SER A 333 23.61 6.60 -9.90
N GLU A 334 23.77 5.52 -9.13
CA GLU A 334 23.83 4.16 -9.66
C GLU A 334 22.47 3.67 -10.16
N LEU A 335 21.38 4.05 -9.48
CA LEU A 335 20.01 3.76 -9.91
C LEU A 335 19.65 4.45 -11.22
N GLU A 336 20.10 5.69 -11.43
CA GLU A 336 19.91 6.38 -12.71
C GLU A 336 20.56 5.63 -13.88
N GLU A 337 21.78 5.10 -13.67
CA GLU A 337 22.46 4.28 -14.68
C GLU A 337 21.68 2.99 -14.97
N VAL A 338 21.18 2.31 -13.93
CA VAL A 338 20.31 1.12 -14.10
C VAL A 338 19.05 1.48 -14.88
N ARG A 339 18.41 2.61 -14.58
CA ARG A 339 17.22 3.09 -15.29
C ARG A 339 17.47 3.37 -16.77
N SER A 340 18.65 3.91 -17.10
CA SER A 340 19.07 4.17 -18.49
C SER A 340 19.35 2.89 -19.27
N SER A 341 19.63 1.77 -18.59
CA SER A 341 19.91 0.49 -19.25
C SER A 341 18.72 -0.06 -20.06
N GLY A 342 17.50 0.41 -19.80
CA GLY A 342 16.30 0.08 -20.58
C GLY A 342 16.44 0.29 -22.08
N ASP A 343 17.31 1.22 -22.52
CA ASP A 343 17.66 1.44 -23.94
C ASP A 343 18.12 0.15 -24.63
N LYS A 344 18.80 -0.75 -23.91
CA LYS A 344 19.32 -2.01 -24.45
C LYS A 344 18.21 -2.98 -24.87
N LEU A 345 16.99 -2.80 -24.37
CA LEU A 345 15.86 -3.66 -24.72
C LEU A 345 15.22 -3.26 -26.06
N ILE A 346 15.49 -2.06 -26.57
CA ILE A 346 14.82 -1.49 -27.74
C ILE A 346 15.53 -1.92 -29.02
N ARG A 347 14.75 -2.38 -30.01
CA ARG A 347 15.26 -2.65 -31.37
C ARG A 347 15.13 -1.40 -32.23
N ASN A 348 16.13 -1.13 -33.06
CA ASN A 348 16.16 0.03 -33.95
C ASN A 348 15.40 -0.21 -35.27
N GLU A 349 15.09 0.87 -36.00
CA GLU A 349 14.37 0.82 -37.30
C GLU A 349 15.10 0.00 -38.37
N GLY A 350 16.44 -0.03 -38.34
CA GLY A 350 17.25 -0.84 -39.25
C GLY A 350 16.97 -2.34 -39.10
N TRP A 351 16.70 -2.80 -37.87
CA TRP A 351 16.36 -4.19 -37.60
C TRP A 351 15.00 -4.57 -38.18
N TRP A 352 13.97 -3.74 -37.96
CA TRP A 352 12.60 -3.97 -38.43
C TRP A 352 12.52 -3.95 -39.96
N SER A 353 13.15 -2.95 -40.60
CA SER A 353 13.22 -2.85 -42.05
C SER A 353 13.92 -4.06 -42.69
N SER A 354 15.03 -4.51 -42.11
CA SER A 354 15.71 -5.74 -42.55
C SER A 354 14.79 -6.96 -42.47
N TYR A 355 14.04 -7.14 -41.38
CA TYR A 355 13.19 -8.32 -41.25
C TYR A 355 11.95 -8.26 -42.16
N ARG A 356 11.37 -7.06 -42.36
CA ARG A 356 10.30 -6.84 -43.35
C ARG A 356 10.77 -7.20 -44.76
N GLN A 357 11.99 -6.79 -45.11
CA GLN A 357 12.59 -7.12 -46.41
C GLN A 357 12.77 -8.63 -46.57
N GLU A 358 13.30 -9.33 -45.56
CA GLU A 358 13.49 -10.78 -45.61
C GLU A 358 12.19 -11.56 -45.89
N LEU A 359 11.07 -11.16 -45.26
CA LEU A 359 9.75 -11.74 -45.52
C LEU A 359 9.25 -11.41 -46.95
N GLY A 360 9.59 -10.24 -47.48
CA GLY A 360 9.29 -9.84 -48.86
C GLY A 360 10.08 -10.65 -49.90
N ASP A 361 11.37 -10.82 -49.64
CA ASP A 361 12.30 -11.56 -50.50
C ASP A 361 11.92 -13.05 -50.55
N GLN A 362 11.48 -13.62 -49.42
CA GLN A 362 11.01 -15.00 -49.38
C GLN A 362 9.72 -15.20 -50.18
N GLU A 363 8.74 -14.28 -50.07
CA GLU A 363 7.50 -14.33 -50.86
C GLU A 363 7.81 -14.24 -52.36
N THR A 364 8.69 -13.31 -52.73
CA THR A 364 9.10 -13.12 -54.12
C THR A 364 9.80 -14.37 -54.67
N SER A 365 10.64 -15.00 -53.87
CA SER A 365 11.32 -16.26 -54.23
C SER A 365 10.33 -17.42 -54.41
N GLY A 366 9.30 -17.51 -53.57
CA GLY A 366 8.22 -18.50 -53.69
C GLY A 366 7.39 -18.30 -54.97
N LYS A 367 7.00 -17.05 -55.27
CA LYS A 367 6.31 -16.69 -56.52
C LYS A 367 7.16 -16.96 -57.76
N GLY A 368 8.47 -16.78 -57.67
CA GLY A 368 9.41 -17.14 -58.73
C GLY A 368 9.28 -18.60 -59.14
N ILE A 369 9.21 -19.53 -58.17
CA ILE A 369 9.02 -20.97 -58.43
C ILE A 369 7.70 -21.23 -59.16
N VAL A 370 6.61 -20.57 -58.74
CA VAL A 370 5.28 -20.71 -59.35
C VAL A 370 5.30 -20.20 -60.80
N SER A 371 5.93 -19.05 -61.04
CA SER A 371 6.13 -18.50 -62.39
C SER A 371 6.89 -19.47 -63.31
N GLU A 372 7.96 -20.11 -62.82
CA GLU A 372 8.68 -21.12 -63.61
C GLU A 372 7.80 -22.33 -63.96
N VAL A 373 6.92 -22.76 -63.04
CA VAL A 373 5.93 -23.82 -63.29
C VAL A 373 4.91 -23.40 -64.35
N GLU A 374 4.39 -22.19 -64.30
CA GLU A 374 3.45 -21.66 -65.29
C GLU A 374 4.08 -21.52 -66.68
N GLN A 375 5.33 -21.06 -66.75
CA GLN A 375 6.09 -21.01 -67.98
C GLN A 375 6.29 -22.40 -68.58
N LEU A 376 6.64 -23.40 -67.76
CA LEU A 376 6.73 -24.79 -68.21
C LEU A 376 5.38 -25.31 -68.75
N LEU A 377 4.27 -25.02 -68.08
CA LEU A 377 2.92 -25.41 -68.55
C LEU A 377 2.56 -24.75 -69.89
N SER A 378 2.91 -23.48 -70.07
CA SER A 378 2.74 -22.76 -71.35
C SER A 378 3.58 -23.40 -72.46
N ARG A 379 4.87 -23.69 -72.19
CA ARG A 379 5.78 -24.37 -73.12
C ARG A 379 5.26 -25.76 -73.47
N LEU A 380 4.72 -26.51 -72.50
CA LEU A 380 4.10 -27.81 -72.73
C LEU A 380 2.89 -27.71 -73.65
N SER A 381 1.96 -26.77 -73.38
CA SER A 381 0.78 -26.59 -74.24
C SER A 381 1.16 -26.22 -75.69
N SER A 382 2.17 -25.38 -75.87
CA SER A 382 2.69 -24.98 -77.19
C SER A 382 3.35 -26.16 -77.91
N ALA A 383 4.09 -26.98 -77.17
CA ALA A 383 4.75 -28.18 -77.70
C ALA A 383 3.73 -29.27 -78.11
N MET A 384 2.60 -29.38 -77.40
CA MET A 384 1.50 -30.28 -77.75
C MET A 384 0.72 -29.79 -78.99
N ALA A 385 0.63 -28.47 -79.21
CA ALA A 385 -0.06 -27.90 -80.38
C ALA A 385 0.75 -28.03 -81.69
N SER A 386 2.08 -28.20 -81.60
CA SER A 386 2.95 -28.46 -82.75
C SER A 386 4.04 -29.49 -82.40
N PRO A 387 3.66 -30.79 -82.34
CA PRO A 387 4.58 -31.87 -82.01
C PRO A 387 5.55 -32.10 -83.17
N GLY A 388 6.87 -31.88 -82.98
CA GLY A 388 7.83 -32.24 -84.02
C GLY A 388 9.17 -31.49 -84.04
N SER A 389 9.29 -30.34 -83.35
CA SER A 389 10.56 -29.62 -83.37
C SER A 389 11.53 -30.09 -82.28
N ALA A 390 12.80 -30.32 -82.64
CA ALA A 390 13.88 -30.52 -81.66
C ALA A 390 14.02 -29.32 -80.70
N ALA A 391 13.50 -28.15 -81.09
CA ALA A 391 13.42 -26.96 -80.26
C ALA A 391 12.39 -27.12 -79.12
N ALA A 392 11.23 -27.74 -79.35
CA ALA A 392 10.20 -27.97 -78.32
C ALA A 392 10.73 -28.85 -77.18
N THR A 393 11.40 -29.97 -77.50
CA THR A 393 12.01 -30.84 -76.50
C THR A 393 13.08 -30.12 -75.67
N ARG A 394 13.87 -29.24 -76.30
CA ARG A 394 14.90 -28.45 -75.61
C ARG A 394 14.29 -27.46 -74.62
N LEU A 395 13.32 -26.66 -75.06
CA LEU A 395 12.63 -25.65 -74.24
C LEU A 395 11.92 -26.25 -73.02
N LEU A 396 11.38 -27.46 -73.15
CA LEU A 396 10.77 -28.19 -72.04
C LEU A 396 11.79 -28.68 -71.01
N ASN A 397 12.95 -29.18 -71.46
CA ASN A 397 14.03 -29.57 -70.56
C ASN A 397 14.66 -28.36 -69.86
N GLU A 398 14.79 -27.23 -70.56
CA GLU A 398 15.20 -25.95 -69.97
C GLU A 398 14.24 -25.52 -68.87
N GLY A 399 12.91 -25.56 -69.11
CA GLY A 399 11.91 -25.19 -68.10
C GLY A 399 11.94 -26.07 -66.83
N VAL A 400 12.16 -27.38 -66.98
CA VAL A 400 12.36 -28.27 -65.82
C VAL A 400 13.61 -27.90 -65.04
N THR A 401 14.69 -27.55 -65.74
CA THR A 401 15.96 -27.14 -65.11
C THR A 401 15.82 -25.81 -64.37
N GLU A 402 15.08 -24.86 -64.93
CA GLU A 402 14.78 -23.55 -64.32
C GLU A 402 14.03 -23.72 -62.98
N ILE A 403 12.98 -24.54 -62.94
CA ILE A 403 12.26 -24.88 -61.70
C ILE A 403 13.20 -25.53 -60.68
N GLN A 404 14.02 -26.49 -61.11
CA GLN A 404 14.95 -27.19 -60.22
C GLN A 404 15.99 -26.26 -59.60
N LEU A 405 16.50 -25.29 -60.38
CA LEU A 405 17.43 -24.27 -59.90
C LEU A 405 16.74 -23.30 -58.93
N ALA A 406 15.54 -22.83 -59.24
CA ALA A 406 14.77 -21.94 -58.37
C ALA A 406 14.49 -22.58 -57.00
N VAL A 407 14.08 -23.85 -56.97
CA VAL A 407 13.82 -24.59 -55.72
C VAL A 407 15.10 -24.80 -54.93
N LYS A 408 16.21 -25.20 -55.57
CA LYS A 408 17.50 -25.35 -54.89
C LYS A 408 18.00 -24.04 -54.29
N HIS A 409 17.85 -22.94 -55.02
CA HIS A 409 18.20 -21.61 -54.53
C HIS A 409 17.37 -21.25 -53.29
N TYR A 410 16.03 -21.40 -53.38
CA TYR A 410 15.12 -21.17 -52.26
C TYR A 410 15.50 -21.99 -51.02
N GLU A 411 15.71 -23.31 -51.17
CA GLU A 411 16.09 -24.17 -50.06
C GLU A 411 17.44 -23.78 -49.45
N SER A 412 18.40 -23.31 -50.26
CA SER A 412 19.71 -22.87 -49.75
C SER A 412 19.62 -21.62 -48.88
N VAL A 413 18.68 -20.72 -49.20
CA VAL A 413 18.48 -19.46 -48.47
C VAL A 413 17.61 -19.66 -47.23
N TYR A 414 16.59 -20.54 -47.29
CA TYR A 414 15.56 -20.63 -46.25
C TYR A 414 15.42 -21.98 -45.51
N ALA A 415 16.00 -23.10 -46.00
CA ALA A 415 15.72 -24.45 -45.45
C ALA A 415 16.94 -25.23 -44.92
N GLY A 416 18.11 -24.58 -44.83
CA GLY A 416 19.38 -25.18 -44.37
C GLY A 416 19.88 -24.67 -43.00
N GLN A 417 20.90 -25.32 -42.41
CA GLN A 417 21.50 -24.91 -41.13
C GLN A 417 22.26 -23.57 -41.20
N ALA A 418 22.71 -23.16 -42.38
CA ALA A 418 23.33 -21.86 -42.64
C ALA A 418 22.37 -20.86 -43.30
N SER A 419 21.07 -21.17 -43.31
CA SER A 419 20.03 -20.33 -43.90
C SER A 419 19.91 -19.00 -43.17
N LEU A 420 19.27 -18.05 -43.85
CA LEU A 420 18.85 -16.79 -43.25
C LEU A 420 17.93 -17.03 -42.04
N LEU A 421 17.03 -18.03 -42.12
CA LEU A 421 16.16 -18.41 -41.00
C LEU A 421 16.94 -18.93 -39.79
N ALA A 422 17.98 -19.74 -40.00
CA ALA A 422 18.83 -20.22 -38.93
C ALA A 422 19.60 -19.09 -38.23
N LYS A 423 20.06 -18.07 -39.00
CA LYS A 423 20.66 -16.85 -38.44
C LYS A 423 19.65 -16.08 -37.59
N ARG A 424 18.45 -15.83 -38.10
CA ARG A 424 17.37 -15.13 -37.38
C ARG A 424 16.97 -15.86 -36.10
N LYS A 425 16.86 -17.19 -36.16
CA LYS A 425 16.61 -18.05 -35.00
C LYS A 425 17.68 -17.89 -33.92
N THR A 426 18.95 -17.84 -34.32
CA THR A 426 20.07 -17.68 -33.39
C THR A 426 20.06 -16.28 -32.76
N GLU A 427 19.75 -15.25 -33.53
CA GLU A 427 19.65 -13.86 -33.05
C GLU A 427 18.49 -13.66 -32.06
N LEU A 428 17.35 -14.31 -32.27
CA LEU A 428 16.19 -14.25 -31.36
C LEU A 428 16.33 -15.18 -30.14
N ALA A 429 17.21 -16.18 -30.20
CA ALA A 429 17.33 -17.18 -29.15
C ALA A 429 17.91 -16.60 -27.86
N ASP A 430 18.87 -15.66 -27.95
CA ASP A 430 19.72 -15.16 -26.85
C ASP A 430 19.82 -16.16 -25.68
N ALA A 431 20.31 -17.37 -26.02
CA ALA A 431 20.03 -18.56 -25.24
C ALA A 431 20.67 -18.53 -23.84
N ASP A 432 21.82 -17.86 -23.72
CA ASP A 432 22.50 -17.69 -22.43
C ASP A 432 21.72 -16.73 -21.52
N MET A 433 21.30 -15.57 -22.05
CA MET A 433 20.47 -14.62 -21.29
C MET A 433 19.13 -15.24 -20.90
N LYS A 434 18.42 -15.93 -21.81
CA LYS A 434 17.14 -16.60 -21.50
C LYS A 434 17.32 -17.70 -20.45
N LYS A 435 18.44 -18.43 -20.49
CA LYS A 435 18.78 -19.45 -19.48
C LYS A 435 19.01 -18.81 -18.11
N GLN A 436 19.84 -17.76 -18.03
CA GLN A 436 20.09 -17.04 -16.79
C GLN A 436 18.81 -16.45 -16.22
N LEU A 437 17.96 -15.83 -17.05
CA LEU A 437 16.69 -15.26 -16.63
C LEU A 437 15.79 -16.34 -16.03
N LYS A 438 15.62 -17.47 -16.72
CA LYS A 438 14.82 -18.60 -16.23
C LYS A 438 15.35 -19.18 -14.91
N GLU A 439 16.68 -19.28 -14.75
CA GLU A 439 17.30 -19.72 -13.49
C GLU A 439 17.03 -18.73 -12.35
N THR A 440 17.16 -17.42 -12.61
CA THR A 440 16.87 -16.37 -11.61
C THR A 440 15.39 -16.30 -11.26
N GLU A 441 14.48 -16.45 -12.22
CA GLU A 441 13.03 -16.49 -12.01
C GLU A 441 12.62 -17.71 -11.19
N ALA A 442 13.21 -18.88 -11.44
CA ALA A 442 12.97 -20.08 -10.65
C ALA A 442 13.41 -19.91 -9.18
N LYS A 443 14.58 -19.30 -8.96
CA LYS A 443 15.05 -18.96 -7.60
C LYS A 443 14.14 -17.92 -6.94
N THR A 444 13.72 -16.90 -7.68
CA THR A 444 12.80 -15.86 -7.21
C THR A 444 11.46 -16.45 -6.80
N ALA A 445 10.90 -17.35 -7.61
CA ALA A 445 9.65 -18.05 -7.29
C ALA A 445 9.80 -18.94 -6.05
N ALA A 446 10.95 -19.61 -5.86
CA ALA A 446 11.22 -20.38 -4.65
C ALA A 446 11.35 -19.48 -3.40
N ALA A 447 12.09 -18.37 -3.50
CA ALA A 447 12.22 -17.38 -2.42
C ALA A 447 10.86 -16.77 -2.06
N TRP A 448 10.05 -16.44 -3.08
CA TRP A 448 8.67 -15.98 -2.94
C TRP A 448 7.80 -16.97 -2.16
N GLN A 449 7.81 -18.24 -2.59
CA GLN A 449 7.04 -19.29 -1.92
C GLN A 449 7.46 -19.47 -0.46
N ASN A 450 8.76 -19.39 -0.17
CA ASN A 450 9.26 -19.48 1.20
C ASN A 450 8.78 -18.30 2.06
N ALA A 451 8.86 -17.07 1.55
CA ALA A 451 8.33 -15.88 2.22
C ALA A 451 6.81 -16.00 2.47
N GLY A 452 6.06 -16.49 1.47
CA GLY A 452 4.63 -16.70 1.58
C GLY A 452 4.24 -17.76 2.62
N ARG A 453 5.05 -18.81 2.81
CA ARG A 453 4.82 -19.83 3.85
C ARG A 453 4.87 -19.25 5.26
N LEU A 454 5.74 -18.27 5.52
CA LEU A 454 5.85 -17.64 6.85
C LEU A 454 4.55 -16.92 7.23
N LEU A 455 4.02 -16.07 6.35
CA LEU A 455 2.77 -15.35 6.63
C LEU A 455 1.54 -16.27 6.56
N ASN A 456 1.50 -17.23 5.64
CA ASN A 456 0.43 -18.24 5.60
C ASN A 456 0.45 -19.13 6.85
N GLY A 457 1.62 -19.34 7.47
CA GLY A 457 1.76 -20.00 8.75
C GLY A 457 1.05 -19.24 9.87
N LEU A 458 1.20 -17.90 9.90
CA LEU A 458 0.44 -17.04 10.80
C LEU A 458 -1.07 -17.08 10.48
N ALA A 459 -1.46 -16.93 9.22
CA ALA A 459 -2.88 -16.93 8.81
C ALA A 459 -3.60 -18.26 9.04
N GLY A 460 -2.86 -19.38 9.00
CA GLY A 460 -3.39 -20.71 9.26
C GLY A 460 -3.51 -21.05 10.75
N MET A 461 -3.09 -20.16 11.64
CA MET A 461 -3.15 -20.37 13.08
C MET A 461 -4.58 -20.38 13.59
N ARG A 462 -4.87 -21.28 14.53
CA ARG A 462 -6.17 -21.32 15.19
C ARG A 462 -6.11 -20.48 16.45
N ASP A 463 -7.03 -19.52 16.55
CA ASP A 463 -7.19 -18.76 17.80
C ASP A 463 -7.56 -19.69 18.95
N LEU A 464 -6.99 -19.42 20.12
CA LEU A 464 -7.49 -19.96 21.37
C LEU A 464 -8.82 -19.27 21.72
N PRO A 465 -9.84 -20.02 22.20
CA PRO A 465 -11.14 -19.43 22.56
C PRO A 465 -11.03 -18.27 23.54
N GLU A 466 -10.13 -18.36 24.51
CA GLU A 466 -9.88 -17.33 25.53
C GLU A 466 -9.41 -16.01 24.91
N HIS A 467 -8.47 -16.06 23.95
CA HIS A 467 -8.02 -14.86 23.24
C HIS A 467 -9.13 -14.27 22.36
N ARG A 468 -9.96 -15.12 21.74
CA ARG A 468 -11.11 -14.63 20.97
C ARG A 468 -12.10 -13.88 21.86
N GLU A 469 -12.42 -14.41 23.03
CA GLU A 469 -13.28 -13.73 24.01
C GLU A 469 -12.69 -12.38 24.44
N LEU A 470 -11.39 -12.33 24.68
CA LEU A 470 -10.69 -11.10 25.03
C LEU A 470 -10.80 -10.03 23.93
N PHE A 471 -10.56 -10.40 22.66
CA PHE A 471 -10.72 -9.47 21.54
C PHE A 471 -12.17 -9.02 21.31
N GLN A 472 -13.16 -9.88 21.60
CA GLN A 472 -14.57 -9.48 21.58
C GLN A 472 -14.92 -8.51 22.71
N SER A 473 -14.33 -8.69 23.91
CA SER A 473 -14.47 -7.72 25.01
C SER A 473 -13.91 -6.35 24.62
N VAL A 474 -12.70 -6.31 24.05
CA VAL A 474 -12.09 -5.07 23.56
C VAL A 474 -12.94 -4.43 22.46
N LYS A 475 -13.47 -5.22 21.54
CA LYS A 475 -14.39 -4.75 20.51
C LYS A 475 -15.62 -4.06 21.11
N SER A 476 -16.25 -4.67 22.12
CA SER A 476 -17.40 -4.07 22.80
C SER A 476 -17.05 -2.71 23.41
N ARG A 477 -15.90 -2.61 24.11
CA ARG A 477 -15.43 -1.36 24.72
C ARG A 477 -15.14 -0.28 23.68
N TYR A 478 -14.58 -0.67 22.54
CA TYR A 478 -14.37 0.21 21.39
C TYR A 478 -15.70 0.77 20.84
N GLU A 479 -16.69 -0.10 20.64
CA GLU A 479 -18.03 0.27 20.16
C GLU A 479 -18.76 1.16 21.17
N ASP A 480 -18.66 0.86 22.46
CA ASP A 480 -19.22 1.67 23.55
C ASP A 480 -18.60 3.08 23.60
N SER A 481 -17.29 3.19 23.41
CA SER A 481 -16.58 4.47 23.33
C SER A 481 -17.06 5.34 22.16
N LEU A 482 -17.23 4.75 20.97
CA LEU A 482 -17.75 5.48 19.80
C LEU A 482 -19.19 5.94 20.01
N LEU A 483 -20.03 5.07 20.58
CA LEU A 483 -21.43 5.36 20.87
C LEU A 483 -21.55 6.50 21.89
N PHE A 484 -20.76 6.46 22.97
CA PHE A 484 -20.72 7.50 24.00
C PHE A 484 -20.38 8.87 23.41
N ASN A 485 -19.44 8.92 22.47
CA ASN A 485 -19.01 10.14 21.80
C ASN A 485 -19.91 10.56 20.61
N GLN A 486 -21.08 9.91 20.44
CA GLN A 486 -22.09 10.20 19.40
C GLN A 486 -21.54 10.16 17.96
N LYS A 487 -20.55 9.30 17.70
CA LYS A 487 -19.96 9.12 16.36
C LYS A 487 -20.51 7.85 15.71
N GLN A 488 -20.94 7.96 14.45
CA GLN A 488 -21.32 6.78 13.67
C GLN A 488 -20.07 6.02 13.26
N GLN A 489 -20.12 4.70 13.46
CA GLN A 489 -19.24 3.75 12.80
C GLN A 489 -19.46 3.86 11.28
N GLU A 490 -18.43 4.23 10.53
CA GLU A 490 -18.36 3.88 9.13
C GLU A 490 -17.57 2.57 9.05
N ASP A 491 -18.01 1.65 8.19
CA ASP A 491 -17.22 0.46 7.86
C ASP A 491 -15.91 0.94 7.23
N GLY A 492 -14.89 1.12 8.06
CA GLY A 492 -13.52 1.25 7.62
C GLY A 492 -13.23 0.02 6.80
N ASN A 493 -12.99 0.22 5.50
CA ASN A 493 -12.40 -0.79 4.65
C ASN A 493 -11.01 -1.10 5.25
N ASN A 494 -10.96 -1.99 6.24
CA ASN A 494 -9.77 -2.67 6.71
C ASN A 494 -9.36 -3.69 5.64
N ALA A 495 -9.19 -3.20 4.42
CA ALA A 495 -8.50 -3.91 3.37
C ALA A 495 -7.05 -3.94 3.84
N GLY A 496 -6.61 -5.10 4.35
CA GLY A 496 -5.22 -5.31 4.75
C GLY A 496 -4.30 -4.74 3.66
N THR A 497 -3.63 -3.64 3.98
CA THR A 497 -2.69 -2.94 3.10
C THR A 497 -1.38 -3.71 3.13
N GLY A 498 -1.38 -4.86 2.45
CA GLY A 498 -0.28 -5.79 2.53
C GLY A 498 0.08 -6.40 1.18
N TRP A 499 1.38 -6.54 0.99
CA TRP A 499 2.02 -7.54 0.14
C TRP A 499 1.34 -8.94 0.19
N SER A 500 0.64 -9.28 1.28
CA SER A 500 -0.07 -10.54 1.51
C SER A 500 -1.09 -10.95 0.45
N GLN A 501 -1.55 -10.03 -0.42
CA GLN A 501 -2.41 -10.37 -1.56
C GLN A 501 -1.68 -10.30 -2.91
N ALA A 502 -0.36 -10.13 -2.93
CA ALA A 502 0.44 -10.23 -4.14
C ALA A 502 0.43 -11.68 -4.66
N LYS A 503 0.26 -11.83 -5.98
CA LYS A 503 0.22 -13.14 -6.65
C LYS A 503 1.62 -13.68 -6.93
N ASP A 504 2.59 -12.80 -7.09
CA ASP A 504 3.98 -13.12 -7.41
C ASP A 504 4.94 -12.07 -6.82
N ALA A 505 6.24 -12.36 -6.97
CA ALA A 505 7.33 -11.53 -6.44
C ALA A 505 7.39 -10.12 -7.06
N ASN A 506 6.98 -9.94 -8.31
CA ASN A 506 7.01 -8.64 -8.97
C ASN A 506 5.91 -7.75 -8.39
N GLN A 507 4.68 -8.26 -8.29
CA GLN A 507 3.56 -7.53 -7.67
C GLN A 507 3.84 -7.21 -6.19
N ALA A 508 4.58 -8.08 -5.54
CA ALA A 508 5.04 -7.86 -4.18
C ALA A 508 5.94 -6.64 -4.03
N VAL A 509 6.99 -6.53 -4.85
CA VAL A 509 7.88 -5.37 -4.86
C VAL A 509 7.10 -4.10 -5.27
N GLU A 510 6.19 -4.21 -6.24
CA GLU A 510 5.32 -3.11 -6.67
C GLU A 510 4.52 -2.55 -5.48
N ARG A 511 3.86 -3.41 -4.70
CA ARG A 511 3.10 -3.02 -3.51
C ARG A 511 3.99 -2.48 -2.40
N SER A 512 5.14 -3.11 -2.17
CA SER A 512 6.15 -2.64 -1.20
C SER A 512 6.62 -1.22 -1.50
N THR A 513 6.85 -0.92 -2.79
CA THR A 513 7.24 0.42 -3.25
C THR A 513 6.11 1.42 -3.00
N GLY A 514 4.87 1.07 -3.35
CA GLY A 514 3.69 1.92 -3.05
C GLY A 514 3.45 2.14 -1.55
N GLN A 515 3.71 1.13 -0.71
CA GLN A 515 3.64 1.27 0.74
C GLN A 515 4.71 2.26 1.26
N MET A 516 5.93 2.16 0.73
CA MET A 516 7.00 3.11 1.06
C MET A 516 6.62 4.54 0.62
N GLU A 517 6.04 4.72 -0.57
CA GLU A 517 5.50 6.01 -1.01
C GLU A 517 4.45 6.57 -0.04
N GLY A 518 3.50 5.74 0.40
CA GLY A 518 2.48 6.11 1.39
C GLY A 518 3.08 6.54 2.73
N LEU A 519 4.15 5.88 3.17
CA LEU A 519 4.87 6.21 4.40
C LEU A 519 5.56 7.57 4.31
N PHE A 520 6.21 7.89 3.18
CA PHE A 520 6.79 9.21 2.95
C PHE A 520 5.73 10.30 2.78
N ALA A 521 4.58 9.99 2.18
CA ALA A 521 3.44 10.91 2.13
C ALA A 521 2.91 11.21 3.55
N GLY A 522 2.78 10.19 4.40
CA GLY A 522 2.41 10.32 5.81
C GLY A 522 3.40 11.18 6.61
N MET A 523 4.70 11.00 6.38
CA MET A 523 5.74 11.88 6.94
C MET A 523 5.61 13.33 6.46
N SER A 524 5.31 13.54 5.17
CA SER A 524 5.09 14.87 4.63
C SER A 524 3.90 15.58 5.30
N ASP A 525 2.78 14.87 5.44
CA ASP A 525 1.59 15.39 6.11
C ASP A 525 1.86 15.67 7.59
N MET A 526 2.60 14.79 8.29
CA MET A 526 3.04 15.03 9.67
C MET A 526 3.85 16.32 9.79
N LEU A 527 4.85 16.52 8.92
CA LEU A 527 5.66 17.73 8.88
C LEU A 527 4.87 18.99 8.49
N ALA A 528 3.71 18.84 7.83
CA ALA A 528 2.92 19.95 7.32
C ALA A 528 1.71 20.34 8.18
N LYS A 529 1.02 19.40 8.84
CA LYS A 529 -0.36 19.59 9.30
C LYS A 529 -0.66 19.28 10.78
N SER A 530 0.08 18.43 11.50
CA SER A 530 -0.25 18.19 12.92
C SER A 530 0.83 17.47 13.74
N ARG A 531 1.16 18.05 14.89
CA ARG A 531 1.94 17.45 15.99
C ARG A 531 1.16 16.36 16.73
N ASP A 532 -0.16 16.45 16.73
CA ASP A 532 -1.01 15.64 17.62
C ASP A 532 -1.05 14.18 17.18
N MET A 533 -1.01 13.90 15.87
CA MET A 533 -0.87 12.54 15.33
C MET A 533 0.40 11.83 15.83
N PHE A 534 1.51 12.57 15.87
CA PHE A 534 2.77 12.08 16.41
C PHE A 534 2.66 11.80 17.92
N TYR A 535 1.99 12.67 18.68
CA TYR A 535 1.79 12.47 20.11
C TYR A 535 0.96 11.23 20.44
N TYR A 536 -0.08 10.93 19.67
CA TYR A 536 -0.84 9.69 19.88
C TYR A 536 -0.01 8.43 19.60
N GLY A 537 0.80 8.45 18.53
CA GLY A 537 1.73 7.35 18.22
C GLY A 537 2.79 7.15 19.29
N GLU A 538 3.40 8.23 19.78
CA GLU A 538 4.39 8.15 20.86
C GLU A 538 3.77 7.66 22.17
N TYR A 539 2.61 8.20 22.53
CA TYR A 539 1.87 7.76 23.71
C TYR A 539 1.57 6.26 23.65
N ALA A 540 1.05 5.77 22.52
CA ALA A 540 0.75 4.36 22.34
C ALA A 540 2.04 3.52 22.42
N SER A 541 3.14 3.98 21.81
CA SER A 541 4.43 3.26 21.85
C SER A 541 5.04 3.17 23.26
N ASP A 542 4.80 4.17 24.11
CA ASP A 542 5.29 4.24 25.48
C ASP A 542 4.41 3.45 26.46
N ARG A 543 3.08 3.44 26.24
CA ARG A 543 2.10 2.93 27.23
C ARG A 543 1.47 1.59 26.88
N PHE A 544 1.48 1.19 25.62
CA PHE A 544 0.86 -0.06 25.17
C PHE A 544 1.92 -1.13 24.92
N SER A 545 1.57 -2.37 25.23
CA SER A 545 2.41 -3.50 24.87
C SER A 545 2.44 -3.71 23.35
N HIS A 546 3.52 -4.29 22.85
CA HIS A 546 3.65 -4.67 21.44
C HIS A 546 4.18 -6.09 21.33
N PHE A 547 3.94 -6.72 20.19
CA PHE A 547 4.32 -8.11 20.03
C PHE A 547 5.82 -8.24 19.87
N ALA A 548 6.44 -9.04 20.73
CA ALA A 548 7.88 -9.31 20.66
C ALA A 548 8.19 -10.23 19.47
N PRO A 549 8.91 -9.77 18.42
CA PRO A 549 9.19 -10.60 17.24
C PRO A 549 9.96 -11.88 17.56
N GLN A 550 10.63 -11.93 18.71
CA GLN A 550 11.37 -13.08 19.19
C GLN A 550 10.48 -14.31 19.41
N LEU A 551 9.19 -14.11 19.64
CA LEU A 551 8.22 -15.19 19.76
C LEU A 551 7.93 -15.89 18.42
N LEU A 552 8.35 -15.30 17.28
CA LEU A 552 8.24 -15.93 15.96
C LEU A 552 9.47 -16.76 15.57
N LEU A 553 10.50 -16.85 16.41
CA LEU A 553 11.76 -17.50 16.03
C LEU A 553 11.57 -18.97 15.62
N ASP A 554 10.80 -19.74 16.39
CA ASP A 554 10.57 -21.16 16.09
C ASP A 554 9.75 -21.36 14.81
N LEU A 555 8.82 -20.44 14.50
CA LEU A 555 8.12 -20.42 13.20
C LEU A 555 9.08 -20.11 12.05
N MET A 556 10.00 -19.17 12.24
CA MET A 556 10.93 -18.77 11.18
C MET A 556 12.04 -19.81 10.93
N GLU A 557 12.52 -20.49 11.96
CA GLU A 557 13.59 -21.50 11.84
C GLU A 557 13.05 -22.90 11.52
N ASN A 558 11.95 -23.30 12.16
CA ASN A 558 11.44 -24.68 12.12
C ASN A 558 10.03 -24.82 11.55
N GLY A 559 9.31 -23.71 11.31
CA GLY A 559 7.90 -23.73 10.89
C GLY A 559 6.94 -24.14 12.02
N ASP A 560 7.39 -24.09 13.27
CA ASP A 560 6.57 -24.44 14.43
C ASP A 560 5.67 -23.27 14.85
N ILE A 561 4.41 -23.56 15.13
CA ILE A 561 3.36 -22.59 15.47
C ILE A 561 2.78 -22.80 16.87
N GLU A 562 3.16 -23.87 17.59
CA GLU A 562 2.52 -24.26 18.86
C GLU A 562 2.64 -23.18 19.94
N GLY A 563 3.79 -22.49 20.03
CA GLY A 563 4.02 -21.43 21.01
C GLY A 563 3.42 -20.07 20.65
N ILE A 564 2.96 -19.87 19.41
CA ILE A 564 2.56 -18.54 18.91
C ILE A 564 1.09 -18.24 19.21
N ALA A 565 0.23 -19.27 19.23
CA ALA A 565 -1.19 -19.07 19.54
C ALA A 565 -1.39 -18.47 20.94
N GLU A 566 -0.57 -18.88 21.91
CA GLU A 566 -0.52 -18.32 23.26
C GLU A 566 0.12 -16.91 23.28
N ALA A 567 1.19 -16.72 22.48
CA ALA A 567 1.86 -15.43 22.35
C ALA A 567 0.96 -14.35 21.74
N ALA A 568 0.00 -14.72 20.90
CA ALA A 568 -0.96 -13.83 20.24
C ALA A 568 -2.08 -13.30 21.15
N SER A 569 -1.95 -13.41 22.47
CA SER A 569 -2.84 -12.72 23.42
C SER A 569 -2.91 -11.21 23.16
N PHE A 570 -4.07 -10.59 23.42
CA PHE A 570 -4.27 -9.14 23.28
C PHE A 570 -3.23 -8.32 24.07
N HIS A 571 -2.91 -8.77 25.29
CA HIS A 571 -1.95 -8.09 26.17
C HIS A 571 -0.50 -8.11 25.66
N ASN A 572 -0.22 -8.83 24.58
CA ASN A 572 1.07 -8.82 23.89
C ASN A 572 1.03 -8.03 22.58
N GLN A 573 -0.08 -7.39 22.20
CA GLN A 573 -0.21 -6.74 20.88
C GLN A 573 -1.14 -5.51 20.89
N GLU A 574 -1.16 -4.78 22.01
CA GLU A 574 -2.03 -3.61 22.19
C GLU A 574 -1.72 -2.50 21.17
N MET A 575 -0.44 -2.29 20.85
CA MET A 575 0.01 -1.34 19.84
C MET A 575 -0.44 -1.74 18.42
N GLU A 576 -0.31 -3.02 18.06
CA GLU A 576 -0.79 -3.53 16.78
C GLU A 576 -2.31 -3.42 16.66
N TYR A 577 -3.05 -3.72 17.73
CA TYR A 577 -4.50 -3.50 17.77
C TYR A 577 -4.84 -2.01 17.60
N TRP A 578 -4.12 -1.10 18.27
CA TRP A 578 -4.33 0.34 18.12
C TRP A 578 -4.09 0.81 16.68
N LEU A 579 -3.08 0.28 15.99
CA LEU A 579 -2.80 0.59 14.58
C LEU A 579 -3.90 0.07 13.65
N TYR A 580 -4.19 -1.23 13.71
CA TYR A 580 -4.98 -1.92 12.68
C TYR A 580 -6.45 -2.15 13.06
N GLY A 581 -6.76 -2.34 14.34
CA GLY A 581 -8.13 -2.49 14.84
C GLY A 581 -8.85 -3.78 14.42
N PHE A 582 -8.14 -4.82 13.98
CA PHE A 582 -8.77 -6.13 13.76
C PHE A 582 -9.22 -6.72 15.11
N HIS A 583 -10.41 -7.29 15.14
CA HIS A 583 -11.01 -7.86 16.36
C HIS A 583 -10.76 -9.37 16.48
N ASP A 584 -9.66 -9.83 15.91
CA ASP A 584 -9.18 -11.20 16.01
C ASP A 584 -7.67 -11.22 16.34
N PRO A 585 -7.19 -12.24 17.08
CA PRO A 585 -5.82 -12.26 17.61
C PRO A 585 -4.72 -12.24 16.55
N ILE A 586 -4.99 -12.70 15.33
CA ILE A 586 -3.96 -12.93 14.32
C ILE A 586 -3.93 -11.81 13.27
N GLY A 587 -5.07 -11.19 12.98
CA GLY A 587 -5.21 -10.16 11.95
C GLY A 587 -4.29 -8.96 12.16
N ASN A 588 -4.18 -8.45 13.39
CA ASN A 588 -3.30 -7.31 13.68
C ASN A 588 -1.82 -7.67 13.51
N LEU A 589 -1.40 -8.87 13.93
CA LEU A 589 -0.04 -9.35 13.74
C LEU A 589 0.28 -9.52 12.24
N ILE A 590 -0.60 -10.16 11.47
CA ILE A 590 -0.38 -10.32 10.02
C ILE A 590 -0.24 -8.97 9.33
N ALA A 591 -1.05 -7.99 9.72
CA ALA A 591 -0.95 -6.64 9.17
C ALA A 591 0.40 -6.01 9.54
N ALA A 592 0.79 -6.01 10.82
CA ALA A 592 2.06 -5.46 11.30
C ALA A 592 3.29 -6.10 10.62
N TYR A 593 3.36 -7.43 10.62
CA TYR A 593 4.48 -8.17 10.02
C TYR A 593 4.48 -8.11 8.49
N GLY A 594 3.29 -8.03 7.87
CA GLY A 594 3.15 -7.82 6.44
C GLY A 594 3.67 -6.44 6.02
N GLU A 595 3.38 -5.40 6.79
CA GLU A 595 3.88 -4.05 6.56
C GLU A 595 5.37 -3.93 6.82
N LEU A 596 5.89 -4.57 7.87
CA LEU A 596 7.33 -4.71 8.11
C LEU A 596 8.01 -5.36 6.91
N PHE A 597 7.53 -6.53 6.48
CA PHE A 597 8.06 -7.22 5.31
C PHE A 597 8.03 -6.32 4.08
N GLY A 598 6.92 -5.60 3.85
CA GLY A 598 6.73 -4.73 2.71
C GLY A 598 7.78 -3.61 2.65
N VAL A 599 7.98 -2.87 3.75
CA VAL A 599 8.98 -1.81 3.85
C VAL A 599 10.40 -2.36 3.71
N ARG A 600 10.71 -3.50 4.36
CA ARG A 600 12.02 -4.15 4.22
C ARG A 600 12.28 -4.57 2.78
N LEU A 601 11.29 -5.13 2.10
CA LEU A 601 11.40 -5.54 0.69
C LEU A 601 11.66 -4.34 -0.24
N ALA A 602 11.03 -3.19 -0.01
CA ALA A 602 11.33 -1.98 -0.78
C ALA A 602 12.80 -1.54 -0.62
N VAL A 603 13.29 -1.47 0.64
CA VAL A 603 14.68 -1.07 0.93
C VAL A 603 15.68 -2.08 0.36
N ARG A 604 15.42 -3.38 0.50
CA ARG A 604 16.32 -4.43 0.00
C ARG A 604 16.26 -4.55 -1.53
N THR A 605 15.15 -4.23 -2.17
CA THR A 605 15.08 -4.20 -3.63
C THR A 605 15.85 -2.99 -4.21
N MET A 606 15.83 -1.84 -3.53
CA MET A 606 16.70 -0.71 -3.87
C MET A 606 18.18 -1.13 -3.87
N GLU A 607 18.63 -1.82 -2.81
CA GLU A 607 19.99 -2.40 -2.80
C GLU A 607 20.20 -3.40 -3.92
N GLY A 608 19.21 -4.25 -4.18
CA GLY A 608 19.25 -5.27 -5.23
C GLY A 608 19.49 -4.68 -6.61
N LEU A 609 18.79 -3.60 -6.97
CA LEU A 609 18.98 -2.92 -8.27
C LEU A 609 20.42 -2.45 -8.44
N ILE A 610 21.02 -1.94 -7.38
CA ILE A 610 22.40 -1.45 -7.39
C ILE A 610 23.40 -2.61 -7.45
N VAL A 611 23.23 -3.62 -6.60
CA VAL A 611 24.12 -4.80 -6.53
C VAL A 611 24.08 -5.61 -7.84
N SER A 612 22.91 -5.69 -8.47
CA SER A 612 22.69 -6.46 -9.70
C SER A 612 23.09 -5.70 -10.97
N LYS A 613 23.49 -4.42 -10.88
CA LYS A 613 23.89 -3.57 -12.02
C LYS A 613 24.90 -4.25 -12.97
N ASN A 614 25.85 -5.01 -12.42
CA ASN A 614 26.91 -5.67 -13.19
C ASN A 614 26.45 -6.90 -14.01
N LEU A 615 25.16 -7.30 -13.91
CA LEU A 615 24.59 -8.37 -14.73
C LEU A 615 24.42 -7.99 -16.21
N GLY A 616 24.60 -6.70 -16.56
CA GLY A 616 24.76 -6.23 -17.94
C GLY A 616 23.46 -6.11 -18.76
N HIS A 617 22.46 -6.98 -18.54
CA HIS A 617 21.16 -6.95 -19.21
C HIS A 617 20.03 -6.46 -18.27
N PRO A 618 19.16 -5.51 -18.68
CA PRO A 618 18.18 -4.89 -17.78
C PRO A 618 17.21 -5.86 -17.11
N LEU A 619 16.76 -6.90 -17.83
CA LEU A 619 15.87 -7.92 -17.25
C LEU A 619 16.55 -8.80 -16.20
N LEU A 620 17.87 -9.06 -16.37
CA LEU A 620 18.65 -9.78 -15.37
C LEU A 620 18.92 -8.90 -14.15
N ILE A 621 19.11 -7.59 -14.35
CA ILE A 621 19.22 -6.63 -13.24
C ILE A 621 17.92 -6.64 -12.42
N LEU A 622 16.76 -6.54 -13.09
CA LEU A 622 15.46 -6.57 -12.44
C LEU A 622 15.23 -7.90 -11.69
N SER A 623 15.43 -9.05 -12.34
CA SER A 623 15.21 -10.35 -11.70
C SER A 623 16.18 -10.58 -10.53
N GLY A 624 17.45 -10.18 -10.70
CA GLY A 624 18.47 -10.21 -9.66
C GLY A 624 18.11 -9.32 -8.46
N ALA A 625 17.56 -8.13 -8.72
CA ALA A 625 17.14 -7.19 -7.68
C ALA A 625 15.97 -7.73 -6.85
N ILE A 626 14.97 -8.34 -7.49
CA ILE A 626 13.83 -8.96 -6.80
C ILE A 626 14.30 -10.15 -5.95
N LEU A 627 15.16 -11.02 -6.51
CA LEU A 627 15.72 -12.15 -5.78
C LEU A 627 16.51 -11.68 -4.55
N TYR A 628 17.42 -10.71 -4.74
CA TYR A 628 18.18 -10.12 -3.66
C TYR A 628 17.27 -9.49 -2.60
N GLY A 629 16.26 -8.73 -3.04
CA GLY A 629 15.26 -8.10 -2.18
C GLY A 629 14.56 -9.12 -1.28
N LEU A 630 14.08 -10.22 -1.84
CA LEU A 630 13.43 -11.30 -1.09
C LEU A 630 14.38 -12.01 -0.12
N GLU A 631 15.58 -12.39 -0.58
CA GLU A 631 16.57 -13.09 0.26
C GLU A 631 16.97 -12.22 1.46
N LYS A 632 17.28 -10.94 1.23
CA LYS A 632 17.68 -10.03 2.30
C LYS A 632 16.53 -9.62 3.20
N THR A 633 15.30 -9.55 2.68
CA THR A 633 14.13 -9.34 3.53
C THR A 633 13.90 -10.54 4.44
N ALA A 634 14.04 -11.77 3.93
CA ALA A 634 13.95 -12.96 4.76
C ALA A 634 15.04 -12.99 5.86
N GLU A 635 16.27 -12.60 5.53
CA GLU A 635 17.35 -12.41 6.52
C GLU A 635 16.99 -11.35 7.57
N ASP A 636 16.36 -10.24 7.16
CA ASP A 636 15.92 -9.20 8.08
C ASP A 636 14.83 -9.69 9.02
N MET A 637 13.82 -10.40 8.51
CA MET A 637 12.75 -10.97 9.33
C MET A 637 13.32 -11.92 10.39
N LEU A 638 14.28 -12.76 10.01
CA LEU A 638 14.99 -13.62 10.96
C LEU A 638 15.82 -12.81 11.97
N SER A 639 16.40 -11.67 11.57
CA SER A 639 17.08 -10.77 12.50
C SER A 639 16.11 -10.17 13.52
N PHE A 640 14.92 -9.75 13.11
CA PHE A 640 13.87 -9.33 14.04
C PHE A 640 13.49 -10.45 15.01
N ALA A 641 13.30 -11.67 14.52
CA ALA A 641 12.99 -12.81 15.39
C ALA A 641 14.14 -13.21 16.33
N ARG A 642 15.40 -12.86 16.03
CA ARG A 642 16.54 -13.16 16.91
C ARG A 642 16.84 -12.05 17.90
N LYS A 643 16.70 -10.79 17.47
CA LYS A 643 17.25 -9.62 18.17
C LYS A 643 16.22 -8.50 18.41
N GLY A 644 15.10 -8.50 17.69
CA GLY A 644 14.11 -7.43 17.70
C GLY A 644 14.46 -6.25 16.79
N SER A 645 15.56 -6.33 16.04
CA SER A 645 16.06 -5.27 15.14
C SER A 645 16.72 -5.83 13.89
N ALA A 646 16.86 -4.98 12.87
CA ALA A 646 17.64 -5.26 11.67
C ALA A 646 18.35 -3.98 11.15
N PRO A 647 19.51 -4.11 10.49
CA PRO A 647 20.19 -2.98 9.87
C PRO A 647 19.36 -2.45 8.68
N LEU A 648 19.09 -1.14 8.67
CA LEU A 648 18.24 -0.47 7.70
C LEU A 648 18.67 -0.78 6.26
N SER A 649 19.89 -0.39 5.89
CA SER A 649 20.47 -0.64 4.57
C SER A 649 22.00 -0.66 4.61
N LYS A 650 22.64 -1.25 3.59
CA LYS A 650 24.08 -1.08 3.34
C LYS A 650 24.47 0.39 3.13
N TYR A 651 23.55 1.20 2.61
CA TYR A 651 23.74 2.63 2.32
C TYR A 651 23.30 3.54 3.49
N ALA A 652 22.70 2.96 4.54
CA ALA A 652 22.31 3.63 5.77
C ALA A 652 22.60 2.70 6.95
N LYS A 653 23.80 2.81 7.53
CA LYS A 653 24.32 1.91 8.58
C LYS A 653 23.70 2.22 9.95
N VAL A 654 22.38 2.13 10.02
CA VAL A 654 21.60 2.35 11.24
C VAL A 654 20.74 1.12 11.49
N GLU A 655 20.61 0.71 12.76
CA GLU A 655 19.64 -0.32 13.13
C GLU A 655 18.30 0.31 13.48
N LEU A 656 17.22 -0.37 13.06
CA LEU A 656 15.86 -0.05 13.45
C LEU A 656 15.25 -1.27 14.16
N GLY A 657 14.64 -1.02 15.31
CA GLY A 657 13.89 -2.02 16.07
C GLY A 657 12.45 -2.15 15.56
N TYR A 658 11.77 -3.23 15.95
CA TYR A 658 10.37 -3.45 15.55
C TYR A 658 9.43 -2.32 15.99
N LEU A 659 9.59 -1.80 17.22
CA LEU A 659 8.81 -0.67 17.72
C LEU A 659 8.99 0.61 16.87
N ASP A 660 10.19 0.82 16.30
CA ASP A 660 10.43 1.94 15.38
C ASP A 660 9.59 1.82 14.11
N TYR A 661 9.37 0.60 13.61
CA TYR A 661 8.47 0.38 12.48
C TYR A 661 7.00 0.58 12.85
N LEU A 662 6.55 0.13 14.03
CA LEU A 662 5.18 0.40 14.47
C LEU A 662 4.89 1.90 14.59
N ARG A 663 5.85 2.68 15.08
CA ARG A 663 5.80 4.14 15.09
C ARG A 663 5.69 4.74 13.69
N LEU A 664 6.45 4.22 12.73
CA LEU A 664 6.36 4.64 11.33
C LEU A 664 5.01 4.26 10.69
N PHE A 665 4.47 3.09 11.01
CA PHE A 665 3.18 2.64 10.49
C PHE A 665 2.03 3.47 11.05
N ALA A 666 2.16 4.02 12.25
CA ALA A 666 1.20 5.02 12.73
C ALA A 666 1.04 6.19 11.75
N LEU A 667 2.12 6.61 11.08
CA LEU A 667 2.07 7.69 10.06
C LEU A 667 1.39 7.24 8.77
N LEU A 668 1.49 5.96 8.41
CA LEU A 668 0.84 5.37 7.24
C LEU A 668 -0.68 5.26 7.45
N HIS A 669 -1.09 4.88 8.67
CA HIS A 669 -2.48 4.67 9.05
C HIS A 669 -3.14 5.98 9.53
N GLY A 670 -3.33 6.90 8.59
CA GLY A 670 -4.01 8.19 8.77
C GLY A 670 -5.53 8.11 8.96
N GLY A 671 -6.04 7.07 9.65
CA GLY A 671 -7.46 6.88 9.95
C GLY A 671 -8.10 8.04 10.71
N LYS A 672 -9.42 7.99 10.96
CA LYS A 672 -10.10 9.03 11.73
C LYS A 672 -9.56 9.08 13.15
N GLU A 673 -9.37 10.30 13.67
CA GLU A 673 -8.84 10.49 15.02
C GLU A 673 -9.74 9.82 16.06
N GLU A 674 -11.06 9.90 15.88
CA GLU A 674 -12.03 9.29 16.78
C GLU A 674 -11.86 7.77 16.90
N GLU A 675 -11.58 7.07 15.80
CA GLU A 675 -11.36 5.61 15.81
C GLU A 675 -10.07 5.25 16.55
N ARG A 676 -9.01 6.07 16.42
CA ARG A 676 -7.78 5.89 17.18
C ARG A 676 -8.00 6.12 18.67
N LEU A 677 -8.66 7.21 19.05
CA LEU A 677 -8.95 7.53 20.44
C LEU A 677 -9.83 6.45 21.08
N SER A 678 -10.86 5.97 20.38
CA SER A 678 -11.69 4.86 20.86
C SER A 678 -10.91 3.56 21.03
N ARG A 679 -9.97 3.23 20.13
CA ARG A 679 -9.09 2.07 20.32
C ARG A 679 -8.17 2.22 21.54
N MET A 680 -7.62 3.42 21.78
CA MET A 680 -6.83 3.70 22.98
C MET A 680 -7.65 3.53 24.27
N ILE A 681 -8.87 4.09 24.29
CA ILE A 681 -9.80 3.95 25.42
C ILE A 681 -10.11 2.47 25.66
N ALA A 682 -10.42 1.70 24.60
CA ALA A 682 -10.72 0.27 24.72
C ALA A 682 -9.54 -0.54 25.30
N VAL A 683 -8.29 -0.26 24.88
CA VAL A 683 -7.08 -0.87 25.45
C VAL A 683 -6.97 -0.57 26.95
N ILE A 684 -7.14 0.71 27.33
CA ILE A 684 -7.01 1.15 28.73
C ILE A 684 -8.10 0.52 29.59
N GLU A 685 -9.35 0.54 29.15
CA GLU A 685 -10.48 -0.07 29.85
C GLU A 685 -10.31 -1.58 30.00
N GLN A 686 -9.78 -2.26 28.97
CA GLN A 686 -9.51 -3.70 29.04
C GLN A 686 -8.43 -4.04 30.08
N ASN A 687 -7.46 -3.15 30.27
CA ASN A 687 -6.36 -3.36 31.21
C ASN A 687 -6.64 -2.89 32.64
N SER A 688 -7.69 -2.08 32.85
CA SER A 688 -7.98 -1.39 34.11
C SER A 688 -9.29 -1.81 34.78
N ASP A 689 -10.15 -2.54 34.05
CA ASP A 689 -11.55 -2.81 34.38
C ASP A 689 -12.40 -1.54 34.67
N LEU A 690 -11.84 -0.35 34.44
CA LEU A 690 -12.56 0.92 34.52
C LEU A 690 -13.41 1.11 33.28
N VAL A 691 -14.49 1.87 33.42
CA VAL A 691 -15.27 2.41 32.30
C VAL A 691 -14.98 3.91 32.26
N LEU A 692 -14.14 4.36 31.32
CA LEU A 692 -13.62 5.73 31.30
C LEU A 692 -14.74 6.76 31.11
N ALA A 693 -15.83 6.39 30.44
CA ALA A 693 -17.04 7.22 30.34
C ALA A 693 -17.70 7.53 31.69
N GLN A 694 -17.35 6.80 32.77
CA GLN A 694 -17.83 7.01 34.13
C GLN A 694 -16.76 7.59 35.06
N VAL A 695 -15.49 7.65 34.61
CA VAL A 695 -14.38 8.16 35.42
C VAL A 695 -14.39 9.69 35.41
N PRO A 696 -14.65 10.37 36.55
CA PRO A 696 -14.68 11.82 36.59
C PRO A 696 -13.29 12.42 36.32
N SER A 697 -13.21 13.33 35.35
CA SER A 697 -12.00 14.12 35.03
C SER A 697 -12.17 15.60 35.38
N GLY A 698 -13.42 16.02 35.64
CA GLY A 698 -13.74 17.32 36.21
C GLY A 698 -14.98 17.27 37.08
N VAL A 699 -15.01 18.11 38.10
CA VAL A 699 -16.08 18.17 39.10
C VAL A 699 -16.56 19.61 39.30
N THR A 700 -17.83 19.75 39.64
CA THR A 700 -18.45 20.99 40.09
C THR A 700 -19.02 20.78 41.48
N GLY A 701 -18.50 21.51 42.46
CA GLY A 701 -18.98 21.49 43.83
C GLY A 701 -19.97 22.63 44.08
N GLU A 702 -21.10 22.32 44.69
CA GLU A 702 -22.09 23.27 45.18
C GLU A 702 -22.12 23.22 46.71
N ALA A 703 -21.83 24.35 47.35
CA ALA A 703 -21.81 24.47 48.81
C ALA A 703 -22.80 25.55 49.26
N SER A 704 -23.77 25.16 50.09
CA SER A 704 -24.72 26.10 50.72
C SER A 704 -24.30 26.33 52.16
N ILE A 705 -23.94 27.58 52.47
CA ILE A 705 -23.42 27.98 53.78
C ILE A 705 -24.29 29.09 54.34
N SER A 706 -24.57 29.02 55.64
CA SER A 706 -25.32 30.04 56.35
C SER A 706 -24.55 30.65 57.51
N ILE A 707 -24.84 31.91 57.85
CA ILE A 707 -24.35 32.60 59.05
C ILE A 707 -25.51 33.14 59.88
N LYS A 708 -25.39 33.10 61.22
CA LYS A 708 -26.35 33.77 62.11
C LYS A 708 -26.14 35.28 62.09
N LEU A 709 -27.19 36.02 61.78
CA LEU A 709 -27.22 37.48 61.87
C LEU A 709 -27.33 37.90 63.33
N TRP A 710 -26.56 38.91 63.74
CA TRP A 710 -26.52 39.31 65.15
C TRP A 710 -27.46 40.47 65.48
N PHE A 711 -27.66 41.40 64.54
CA PHE A 711 -28.34 42.65 64.84
C PHE A 711 -29.70 42.73 64.15
N LEU A 712 -29.75 42.67 62.81
CA LEU A 712 -30.95 43.06 62.07
C LEU A 712 -31.26 42.15 60.86
N PRO A 713 -31.89 40.99 61.10
CA PRO A 713 -32.37 40.10 60.03
C PRO A 713 -33.39 40.76 59.09
N GLY A 714 -34.21 41.68 59.60
CA GLY A 714 -35.21 42.39 58.81
C GLY A 714 -34.61 43.38 57.80
N ALA A 715 -33.56 44.10 58.20
CA ALA A 715 -32.88 45.08 57.34
C ALA A 715 -32.10 44.39 56.22
N THR A 716 -31.38 43.31 56.54
CA THR A 716 -30.68 42.47 55.55
C THR A 716 -31.64 41.81 54.56
N LYS A 717 -32.83 41.38 55.00
CA LYS A 717 -33.89 40.87 54.10
C LYS A 717 -34.39 41.93 53.13
N LEU A 718 -34.48 43.20 53.55
CA LEU A 718 -34.86 44.32 52.68
C LEU A 718 -33.76 44.63 51.65
N ILE A 719 -32.49 44.65 52.08
CA ILE A 719 -31.31 44.86 51.22
C ILE A 719 -31.17 43.74 50.19
N GLY A 720 -31.41 42.48 50.58
CA GLY A 720 -31.42 41.35 49.66
C GLY A 720 -32.50 41.45 48.58
N ARG A 721 -33.70 41.97 48.91
CA ARG A 721 -34.78 42.23 47.92
C ARG A 721 -34.42 43.29 46.87
N LEU A 722 -33.50 44.19 47.21
CA LEU A 722 -32.98 45.20 46.27
C LEU A 722 -31.89 44.63 45.35
N GLY A 723 -31.57 43.34 45.45
CA GLY A 723 -30.58 42.66 44.61
C GLY A 723 -29.11 42.94 44.99
N LEU A 724 -28.88 43.59 46.14
CA LEU A 724 -27.54 44.01 46.58
C LEU A 724 -26.76 42.90 47.29
N LEU A 725 -27.41 41.79 47.64
CA LEU A 725 -26.80 40.62 48.28
C LEU A 725 -27.20 39.35 47.52
N ARG A 726 -26.23 38.48 47.23
CA ARG A 726 -26.47 37.15 46.62
C ARG A 726 -26.74 36.14 47.75
N GLY A 727 -28.01 35.94 48.10
CA GLY A 727 -28.40 35.02 49.16
C GLY A 727 -29.79 35.31 49.73
N ARG A 728 -30.25 34.49 50.67
CA ARG A 728 -31.59 34.62 51.29
C ARG A 728 -31.47 34.61 52.80
N VAL A 729 -32.36 35.35 53.47
CA VAL A 729 -32.45 35.34 54.94
C VAL A 729 -33.57 34.37 55.34
N ASN A 730 -33.19 33.27 56.01
CA ASN A 730 -34.10 32.26 56.53
C ASN A 730 -33.84 32.04 58.03
N ASP A 731 -34.90 32.06 58.86
CA ASP A 731 -34.82 31.85 60.31
C ASP A 731 -33.71 32.63 61.05
N GLY A 732 -33.52 33.90 60.70
CA GLY A 732 -32.51 34.77 61.32
C GLY A 732 -31.07 34.47 60.89
N ARG A 733 -30.87 33.65 59.86
CA ARG A 733 -29.59 33.35 59.22
C ARG A 733 -29.58 33.86 57.78
N PHE A 734 -28.44 34.32 57.31
CA PHE A 734 -28.22 34.58 55.88
C PHE A 734 -27.55 33.37 55.26
N GLU A 735 -28.14 32.84 54.21
CA GLU A 735 -27.71 31.65 53.45
C GLU A 735 -27.30 32.06 52.04
N SER A 736 -26.15 31.57 51.59
CA SER A 736 -25.62 31.72 50.24
C SER A 736 -25.14 30.37 49.72
N SER A 737 -25.26 30.20 48.41
CA SER A 737 -24.76 29.01 47.71
C SER A 737 -23.66 29.43 46.73
N GLU A 738 -22.53 28.73 46.77
CA GLU A 738 -21.41 28.94 45.87
C GLU A 738 -21.23 27.69 44.99
N THR A 739 -21.00 27.91 43.69
CA THR A 739 -20.74 26.84 42.72
C THR A 739 -19.35 27.02 42.12
N VAL A 740 -18.51 26.01 42.26
CA VAL A 740 -17.12 26.05 41.78
C VAL A 740 -16.82 24.80 40.96
N GLY A 741 -16.29 24.98 39.75
CA GLY A 741 -15.84 23.90 38.88
C GLY A 741 -14.31 23.82 38.80
N TRP A 742 -13.77 22.61 38.68
CA TRP A 742 -12.37 22.35 38.37
C TRP A 742 -12.23 21.05 37.56
N SER A 743 -11.22 20.95 36.71
CA SER A 743 -10.82 19.73 36.01
C SER A 743 -9.31 19.54 36.09
N TYR A 744 -8.84 18.34 35.76
CA TYR A 744 -7.42 18.13 35.50
C TYR A 744 -6.93 18.95 34.29
#